data_AF-A0A935Z139-F1
#
_entry.id   AF-A0A935Z139-F1
#
_cell.length_a   1.000
_cell.length_b   1.000
_cell.length_c   1.000
_cell.angle_alpha   90.00
_cell.angle_beta   90.00
_cell.angle_gamma   90.00
#
_symmetry.space_group_name_H-M   'P 1'
#
loop_
_entity.id
_entity.type
_entity.pdbx_description
1 polymer ?
#
loop_
_entity_poly.entity_id
_entity_poly.type
_entity_poly.pdbx_seq_one_letter_code
_entity_poly.pdbx_strand_id
1 'polypeptide(L)'
;MPIAYIKRIIPVDEDGNPVYPNIVDLEAFNPGAELWIKNRAAATASEINITTETFPADTETPNISNYDVKDLTTSADGKKLLFSMRAPEIEDAEDDEQPTWNIWEYDLETKNLHPVVQSDLFAEQGEDVNPVYLADGSILFASNRQDRTADIMQDEGKPPYQYVTEDNNELTAFVLHVMNADGSNIQQITFNLSHDFQPLLLQNGRILFSRWIGTGADEGEEKIVFYTAKPDGTDVQYFFGEESLNVPPAEDAMGISRLFRPQELPDGRIASIYMPNETSLGGDMVFVDPRDTTEATPQSISPLPIVIDPELISLHGQFNSLSPLFDGTNRLLVSWSPCRLREIATTLLRPCTTGLLVDGVPAAGYESAPPLFGIWIYDLTANTQLPVVLPQEGYLLTEAVALENLTAKPPYIESELDSDLANKEVGLLHIRSVYDLDGMFNSLESQFTSIPELIAAPADQRPARFLRLLKSIPLPDDDTLDDQDDNIYGNLNGLNDIEDAREILGYVPIEADGSVKTKVPADLAFTFEVLNKDGHSIQARHPVTITLRPGETRECHGCHDPRSAGVVHGREGQEPAALNMGSPTSGANFPGTQRYLLSVNEADRGLPAYPEMGQTMAEFAAESTFCERVNGEISCGAAQGPGTDRNEMSLSVDILYKDVWAAIDTTPTPSFDFTYNKMIPSAAPEDIPAPVNEGCRMAWSPGCRIIVNYEYHIQPLWERDRGAITVDTFTANSCLGCHSDVDADGAPRVPAGQLNLGRAKDNNMRMMSYTQLLGINRNRLLLVGGTPVPLYPFCEWMDDNPDIPACVMPTAVDADDDLICSEFNPCPFEEQDKTLVDATVVQILVLDGTTGLPVPRNIPNPLALGGVVGGDANGSAGFFGNTHNLLNQHERKLISEWLDLNRNYYNNPFDLAIP
;
A
#
# COMPACT_ATOMS: atom_id res chain seq x y z
N MET A 1 -13.77 11.67 41.18
CA MET A 1 -13.66 10.65 40.13
C MET A 1 -12.36 9.90 40.32
N PRO A 2 -12.39 8.56 40.42
CA PRO A 2 -11.19 7.73 40.40
C PRO A 2 -10.42 7.91 39.09
N ILE A 3 -9.11 7.68 39.14
CA ILE A 3 -8.25 7.68 37.94
C ILE A 3 -7.33 6.47 37.97
N ALA A 4 -6.93 5.99 36.80
CA ALA A 4 -5.84 5.05 36.63
C ALA A 4 -4.76 5.69 35.75
N TYR A 5 -3.52 5.22 35.87
CA TYR A 5 -2.38 5.71 35.10
C TYR A 5 -1.27 4.66 35.07
N ILE A 6 -0.38 4.78 34.10
CA ILE A 6 0.82 3.95 34.00
C ILE A 6 1.97 4.72 34.65
N LYS A 7 2.77 4.01 35.43
CA LYS A 7 4.02 4.52 36.02
C LYS A 7 5.14 3.60 35.57
N ARG A 8 6.10 4.14 34.82
CA ARG A 8 7.27 3.39 34.38
C ARG A 8 8.57 4.02 34.83
N ILE A 9 9.58 3.21 35.03
CA ILE A 9 10.96 3.69 35.07
C ILE A 9 11.31 4.17 33.66
N ILE A 10 12.02 5.31 33.54
CA ILE A 10 12.46 5.81 32.24
C ILE A 10 13.38 4.73 31.64
N PRO A 11 13.00 4.10 30.51
CA PRO A 11 13.82 3.06 29.90
C PRO A 11 15.15 3.66 29.44
N VAL A 12 16.23 2.91 29.60
CA VAL A 12 17.56 3.31 29.17
C VAL A 12 18.26 2.19 28.42
N ASP A 13 19.08 2.53 27.44
CA ASP A 13 19.93 1.60 26.70
C ASP A 13 21.13 1.13 27.55
N GLU A 14 21.98 0.27 26.98
CA GLU A 14 23.19 -0.26 27.65
C GLU A 14 24.19 0.82 28.08
N ASP A 15 24.18 1.96 27.40
CA ASP A 15 25.03 3.13 27.68
C ASP A 15 24.39 4.09 28.71
N GLY A 16 23.15 3.82 29.11
CA GLY A 16 22.38 4.63 30.07
C GLY A 16 21.67 5.84 29.46
N ASN A 17 21.54 5.92 28.13
CA ASN A 17 20.74 6.95 27.47
C ASN A 17 19.26 6.56 27.47
N PRO A 18 18.33 7.52 27.55
CA PRO A 18 16.90 7.22 27.46
C PRO A 18 16.54 6.54 26.14
N VAL A 19 15.77 5.45 26.21
CA VAL A 19 15.10 4.88 25.02
C VAL A 19 13.85 5.70 24.74
N TYR A 20 13.74 6.19 23.52
CA TYR A 20 12.60 6.99 23.08
C TYR A 20 11.55 6.12 22.39
N PRO A 21 10.26 6.47 22.49
CA PRO A 21 9.21 5.72 21.84
C PRO A 21 9.31 5.83 20.31
N ASN A 22 9.18 4.69 19.64
CA ASN A 22 8.91 4.60 18.23
C ASN A 22 7.41 4.30 18.04
N ILE A 23 6.70 5.10 17.24
CA ILE A 23 5.26 4.93 17.02
C ILE A 23 4.90 3.72 16.17
N VAL A 24 5.83 3.25 15.32
CA VAL A 24 5.61 2.10 14.45
C VAL A 24 6.18 0.80 15.02
N ASP A 25 7.08 0.85 16.01
CA ASP A 25 7.51 -0.35 16.75
C ASP A 25 6.47 -0.71 17.84
N LEU A 26 5.48 -1.51 17.43
CA LEU A 26 4.38 -1.95 18.30
C LEU A 26 4.78 -3.11 19.23
N GLU A 27 5.85 -3.83 18.92
CA GLU A 27 6.34 -4.97 19.70
C GLU A 27 7.32 -4.54 20.80
N ALA A 28 7.89 -3.33 20.70
CA ALA A 28 8.81 -2.72 21.66
C ALA A 28 8.49 -3.06 23.12
N PHE A 29 9.38 -3.85 23.75
CA PHE A 29 9.30 -4.23 25.15
C PHE A 29 10.30 -3.45 26.00
N ASN A 30 9.79 -2.67 26.95
CA ASN A 30 10.59 -1.82 27.83
C ASN A 30 10.17 -2.09 29.29
N PRO A 31 10.66 -3.16 29.93
CA PRO A 31 10.20 -3.62 31.23
C PRO A 31 10.31 -2.51 32.29
N GLY A 32 9.34 -2.50 33.21
CA GLY A 32 9.31 -1.58 34.34
C GLY A 32 8.11 -0.63 34.35
N ALA A 33 7.09 -0.87 33.52
CA ALA A 33 5.83 -0.15 33.57
C ALA A 33 4.78 -0.90 34.40
N GLU A 34 4.08 -0.15 35.26
CA GLU A 34 3.11 -0.69 36.21
C GLU A 34 1.79 0.08 36.11
N LEU A 35 0.68 -0.61 36.38
CA LEU A 35 -0.66 0.00 36.41
C LEU A 35 -1.02 0.44 37.83
N TRP A 36 -1.41 1.70 37.98
CA TRP A 36 -1.77 2.30 39.26
C TRP A 36 -3.18 2.90 39.24
N ILE A 37 -3.88 2.85 40.37
CA ILE A 37 -5.21 3.44 40.54
C ILE A 37 -5.30 4.32 41.79
N LYS A 38 -6.05 5.44 41.68
CA LYS A 38 -6.45 6.31 42.78
C LYS A 38 -7.96 6.38 42.87
N ASN A 39 -8.50 6.29 44.08
CA ASN A 39 -9.95 6.40 44.30
C ASN A 39 -10.51 7.81 44.02
N ARG A 40 -9.64 8.81 43.87
CA ARG A 40 -9.98 10.16 43.39
C ARG A 40 -8.78 10.86 42.76
N ALA A 41 -9.05 11.71 41.79
CA ALA A 41 -8.08 12.63 41.19
C ALA A 41 -7.64 13.75 42.17
N ALA A 42 -6.79 13.42 43.14
CA ALA A 42 -6.16 14.39 44.04
C ALA A 42 -4.75 13.93 44.44
N ALA A 43 -3.81 14.89 44.52
CA ALA A 43 -2.42 14.62 44.95
C ALA A 43 -2.31 13.89 46.30
N THR A 44 -3.26 14.12 47.22
CA THR A 44 -3.27 13.50 48.55
C THR A 44 -3.98 12.15 48.62
N ALA A 45 -4.60 11.68 47.54
CA ALA A 45 -5.28 10.39 47.53
C ALA A 45 -4.26 9.24 47.50
N SER A 46 -4.60 8.13 48.17
CA SER A 46 -3.80 6.92 48.18
C SER A 46 -3.77 6.28 46.80
N GLU A 47 -2.61 5.70 46.48
CA GLU A 47 -2.31 4.98 45.24
C GLU A 47 -2.25 3.49 45.54
N ILE A 48 -2.77 2.68 44.62
CA ILE A 48 -2.73 1.22 44.66
C ILE A 48 -2.11 0.75 43.35
N ASN A 49 -1.07 -0.07 43.43
CA ASN A 49 -0.49 -0.75 42.28
C ASN A 49 -1.30 -2.03 42.02
N ILE A 50 -1.86 -2.15 40.83
CA ILE A 50 -2.75 -3.25 40.44
C ILE A 50 -1.95 -4.46 39.95
N THR A 51 -0.84 -4.24 39.25
CA THR A 51 -0.06 -5.32 38.62
C THR A 51 0.79 -6.11 39.61
N THR A 52 1.27 -5.46 40.68
CA THR A 52 2.11 -6.12 41.71
C THR A 52 1.40 -7.21 42.52
N GLU A 53 0.06 -7.22 42.56
CA GLU A 53 -0.69 -8.33 43.19
C GLU A 53 -0.59 -9.62 42.35
N THR A 54 -0.53 -9.49 41.03
CA THR A 54 -0.40 -10.61 40.08
C THR A 54 1.05 -10.98 39.84
N PHE A 55 1.93 -9.99 39.66
CA PHE A 55 3.35 -10.17 39.37
C PHE A 55 4.19 -9.45 40.44
N PRO A 56 4.53 -10.16 41.55
CA PRO A 56 5.33 -9.58 42.60
C PRO A 56 6.75 -9.28 42.11
N ALA A 57 7.38 -8.27 42.70
CA ALA A 57 8.75 -7.86 42.34
C ALA A 57 9.73 -9.04 42.46
N ASP A 58 10.60 -9.15 41.47
CA ASP A 58 11.67 -10.13 41.45
C ASP A 58 12.63 -9.94 42.64
N THR A 59 13.15 -11.05 43.15
CA THR A 59 14.13 -11.06 44.23
C THR A 59 15.51 -10.57 43.81
N GLU A 60 15.88 -10.67 42.53
CA GLU A 60 17.18 -10.23 42.02
C GLU A 60 17.16 -8.76 41.60
N THR A 61 16.06 -8.32 40.97
CA THR A 61 15.85 -6.94 40.53
C THR A 61 14.65 -6.26 41.22
N PRO A 62 14.59 -6.17 42.56
CA PRO A 62 13.38 -5.77 43.30
C PRO A 62 12.89 -4.33 43.07
N ASN A 63 13.63 -3.54 42.30
CA ASN A 63 13.30 -2.16 41.98
C ASN A 63 12.80 -1.97 40.54
N ILE A 64 12.82 -3.01 39.70
CA ILE A 64 12.35 -2.95 38.31
C ILE A 64 11.35 -4.08 38.13
N SER A 65 10.13 -3.73 37.73
CA SER A 65 9.15 -4.74 37.32
C SER A 65 9.62 -5.36 36.01
N ASN A 66 9.74 -6.67 35.93
CA ASN A 66 10.20 -7.40 34.75
C ASN A 66 9.12 -7.61 33.69
N TYR A 67 8.01 -6.88 33.80
CA TYR A 67 6.89 -6.85 32.87
C TYR A 67 6.68 -5.42 32.33
N ASP A 68 5.89 -5.29 31.27
CA ASP A 68 5.58 -4.00 30.65
C ASP A 68 4.07 -3.83 30.41
N VAL A 69 3.59 -2.60 30.48
CA VAL A 69 2.17 -2.21 30.42
C VAL A 69 2.03 -0.94 29.60
N LYS A 70 1.11 -0.94 28.63
CA LYS A 70 0.76 0.21 27.78
C LYS A 70 -0.72 0.16 27.36
N ASP A 71 -1.15 1.21 26.67
CA ASP A 71 -2.46 1.33 26.01
C ASP A 71 -3.67 1.31 26.95
N LEU A 72 -3.61 2.10 28.01
CA LEU A 72 -4.66 2.10 29.03
C LEU A 72 -5.96 2.76 28.55
N THR A 73 -7.08 2.03 28.65
CA THR A 73 -8.44 2.53 28.37
C THR A 73 -9.46 2.13 29.44
N THR A 74 -10.64 2.74 29.39
CA THR A 74 -11.74 2.51 30.33
C THR A 74 -13.02 2.08 29.62
N SER A 75 -13.72 1.12 30.21
CA SER A 75 -15.11 0.79 29.84
C SER A 75 -16.05 2.00 29.98
N ALA A 76 -17.08 2.06 29.14
CA ALA A 76 -18.01 3.20 29.10
C ALA A 76 -18.79 3.45 30.40
N ASP A 77 -18.89 2.46 31.30
CA ASP A 77 -19.50 2.61 32.63
C ASP A 77 -18.50 2.93 33.75
N GLY A 78 -17.20 3.01 33.42
CA GLY A 78 -16.12 3.33 34.33
C GLY A 78 -15.79 2.23 35.35
N LYS A 79 -16.21 0.99 35.12
CA LYS A 79 -16.02 -0.12 36.08
C LYS A 79 -14.87 -1.05 35.75
N LYS A 80 -14.38 -1.01 34.52
CA LYS A 80 -13.30 -1.86 34.02
C LYS A 80 -12.24 -1.04 33.32
N LEU A 81 -10.99 -1.48 33.46
CA LEU A 81 -9.82 -1.03 32.70
C LEU A 81 -9.39 -2.12 31.74
N LEU A 82 -8.95 -1.72 30.56
CA LEU A 82 -8.40 -2.60 29.53
C LEU A 82 -7.07 -2.03 29.06
N PHE A 83 -6.07 -2.88 28.84
CA PHE A 83 -4.71 -2.47 28.50
C PHE A 83 -3.91 -3.64 27.90
N SER A 84 -2.79 -3.31 27.27
CA SER A 84 -1.81 -4.28 26.78
C SER A 84 -0.77 -4.54 27.87
N MET A 85 -0.43 -5.80 28.11
CA MET A 85 0.62 -6.17 29.05
C MET A 85 1.38 -7.39 28.55
N ARG A 86 2.71 -7.26 28.53
CA ARG A 86 3.64 -8.37 28.31
C ARG A 86 4.11 -8.86 29.67
N ALA A 87 3.87 -10.15 29.94
CA ALA A 87 4.19 -10.77 31.22
C ALA A 87 5.72 -10.81 31.46
N PRO A 88 6.18 -11.10 32.68
CA PRO A 88 7.59 -11.27 32.97
C PRO A 88 8.32 -12.21 32.02
N GLU A 89 9.51 -11.81 31.57
CA GLU A 89 10.40 -12.70 30.82
C GLU A 89 10.67 -13.99 31.61
N ILE A 90 10.71 -15.10 30.87
CA ILE A 90 11.00 -16.41 31.41
C ILE A 90 12.52 -16.61 31.35
N GLU A 91 13.12 -16.83 32.53
CA GLU A 91 14.55 -17.09 32.64
C GLU A 91 14.94 -18.35 31.84
N ASP A 92 16.02 -18.25 31.07
CA ASP A 92 16.56 -19.31 30.20
C ASP A 92 15.63 -19.81 29.08
N ALA A 93 14.52 -19.11 28.79
CA ALA A 93 13.66 -19.40 27.64
C ALA A 93 14.23 -18.76 26.37
N GLU A 94 14.07 -19.46 25.25
CA GLU A 94 14.39 -18.93 23.91
C GLU A 94 13.41 -17.79 23.57
N ASP A 95 13.76 -16.93 22.59
CA ASP A 95 12.96 -15.74 22.26
C ASP A 95 11.53 -16.09 21.83
N ASP A 96 11.34 -17.21 21.13
CA ASP A 96 10.03 -17.73 20.70
C ASP A 96 9.22 -18.41 21.82
N GLU A 97 9.83 -18.62 22.98
CA GLU A 97 9.19 -19.11 24.20
C GLU A 97 8.86 -17.97 25.19
N GLN A 98 9.33 -16.75 24.93
CA GLN A 98 9.02 -15.59 25.76
C GLN A 98 7.53 -15.21 25.65
N PRO A 99 6.92 -14.67 26.72
CA PRO A 99 5.56 -14.15 26.64
C PRO A 99 5.46 -13.05 25.59
N THR A 100 4.31 -12.95 24.95
CA THR A 100 3.92 -11.90 23.99
C THR A 100 3.08 -10.83 24.69
N TRP A 101 2.87 -9.70 24.01
CA TRP A 101 1.89 -8.69 24.38
C TRP A 101 0.49 -9.29 24.34
N ASN A 102 -0.19 -9.26 25.49
CA ASN A 102 -1.54 -9.76 25.63
C ASN A 102 -2.48 -8.66 26.11
N ILE A 103 -3.79 -8.84 25.88
CA ILE A 103 -4.83 -7.93 26.38
C ILE A 103 -5.29 -8.35 27.76
N TRP A 104 -5.27 -7.41 28.71
CA TRP A 104 -5.65 -7.63 30.11
C TRP A 104 -6.79 -6.72 30.54
N GLU A 105 -7.65 -7.25 31.41
CA GLU A 105 -8.77 -6.52 31.98
C GLU A 105 -8.72 -6.51 33.52
N TYR A 106 -8.92 -5.33 34.10
CA TYR A 106 -9.11 -5.16 35.54
C TYR A 106 -10.53 -4.70 35.87
N ASP A 107 -11.26 -5.51 36.65
CA ASP A 107 -12.58 -5.16 37.19
C ASP A 107 -12.44 -4.48 38.55
N LEU A 108 -12.95 -3.24 38.66
CA LEU A 108 -12.83 -2.44 39.88
C LEU A 108 -13.70 -2.92 41.04
N GLU A 109 -14.80 -3.61 40.76
CA GLU A 109 -15.74 -4.11 41.77
C GLU A 109 -15.21 -5.40 42.40
N THR A 110 -14.79 -6.35 41.57
CA THR A 110 -14.24 -7.63 42.04
C THR A 110 -12.76 -7.54 42.41
N LYS A 111 -12.06 -6.49 41.96
CA LYS A 111 -10.60 -6.33 42.06
C LYS A 111 -9.85 -7.49 41.41
N ASN A 112 -10.35 -7.95 40.27
CA ASN A 112 -9.77 -9.06 39.55
C ASN A 112 -9.00 -8.53 38.34
N LEU A 113 -7.69 -8.81 38.29
CA LEU A 113 -6.85 -8.62 37.11
C LEU A 113 -6.71 -9.98 36.42
N HIS A 114 -7.00 -10.04 35.13
CA HIS A 114 -6.91 -11.27 34.33
C HIS A 114 -6.58 -10.97 32.87
N PRO A 115 -5.89 -11.88 32.16
CA PRO A 115 -5.81 -11.80 30.70
C PRO A 115 -7.22 -11.99 30.14
N VAL A 116 -7.54 -11.36 29.01
CA VAL A 116 -8.86 -11.52 28.37
C VAL A 116 -8.93 -12.87 27.66
N VAL A 117 -7.92 -13.20 26.84
CA VAL A 117 -7.74 -14.52 26.25
C VAL A 117 -7.22 -15.48 27.33
N GLN A 118 -8.08 -16.42 27.77
CA GLN A 118 -7.78 -17.26 28.94
C GLN A 118 -6.76 -18.38 28.69
N SER A 119 -6.50 -18.73 27.44
CA SER A 119 -5.67 -19.87 27.09
C SER A 119 -4.33 -19.36 26.57
N ASP A 120 -3.25 -19.60 27.32
CA ASP A 120 -1.89 -19.22 26.93
C ASP A 120 -1.56 -19.68 25.50
N LEU A 121 -1.94 -20.92 25.12
CA LEU A 121 -1.73 -21.41 23.74
C LEU A 121 -2.32 -20.51 22.64
N PHE A 122 -3.45 -19.85 22.91
CA PHE A 122 -4.08 -18.93 21.95
C PHE A 122 -3.62 -17.49 22.17
N ALA A 123 -3.34 -17.11 23.41
CA ALA A 123 -2.83 -15.80 23.79
C ALA A 123 -1.45 -15.56 23.15
N GLU A 124 -0.54 -16.53 23.25
CA GLU A 124 0.82 -16.45 22.71
C GLU A 124 0.95 -16.70 21.19
N GLN A 125 -0.16 -16.66 20.43
CA GLN A 125 -0.13 -16.80 18.96
C GLN A 125 0.10 -15.47 18.22
N GLY A 126 0.16 -14.35 18.94
CA GLY A 126 0.44 -13.05 18.34
C GLY A 126 0.57 -11.97 19.39
N GLU A 127 1.03 -10.82 18.95
CA GLU A 127 1.28 -9.63 19.75
C GLU A 127 0.04 -8.74 19.73
N ASP A 128 -0.70 -8.66 20.84
CA ASP A 128 -1.97 -7.94 20.93
C ASP A 128 -1.85 -6.62 21.71
N VAL A 129 -2.06 -5.50 21.02
CA VAL A 129 -1.85 -4.14 21.55
C VAL A 129 -2.98 -3.16 21.22
N ASN A 130 -2.93 -1.97 21.81
CA ASN A 130 -3.90 -0.89 21.67
C ASN A 130 -5.39 -1.29 21.83
N PRO A 131 -5.80 -1.98 22.90
CA PRO A 131 -7.17 -2.46 23.03
C PRO A 131 -8.16 -1.34 23.39
N VAL A 132 -9.38 -1.40 22.84
CA VAL A 132 -10.49 -0.49 23.08
C VAL A 132 -11.81 -1.25 23.16
N TYR A 133 -12.69 -0.86 24.09
CA TYR A 133 -14.06 -1.38 24.13
C TYR A 133 -14.92 -0.80 23.01
N LEU A 134 -15.64 -1.68 22.31
CA LEU A 134 -16.69 -1.30 21.37
C LEU A 134 -18.03 -1.09 22.09
N ALA A 135 -18.99 -0.48 21.39
CA ALA A 135 -20.28 -0.09 21.96
C ALA A 135 -21.14 -1.28 22.45
N ASP A 136 -20.96 -2.45 21.86
CA ASP A 136 -21.63 -3.70 22.24
C ASP A 136 -20.88 -4.49 23.35
N GLY A 137 -19.71 -4.01 23.76
CA GLY A 137 -18.85 -4.62 24.77
C GLY A 137 -17.79 -5.57 24.22
N SER A 138 -17.76 -5.82 22.91
CA SER A 138 -16.63 -6.48 22.25
C SER A 138 -15.36 -5.62 22.36
N ILE A 139 -14.20 -6.21 22.06
CA ILE A 139 -12.89 -5.55 22.17
C ILE A 139 -12.28 -5.44 20.78
N LEU A 140 -11.92 -4.22 20.40
CA LEU A 140 -11.12 -3.87 19.23
C LEU A 140 -9.66 -3.74 19.67
N PHE A 141 -8.71 -4.23 18.87
CA PHE A 141 -7.28 -4.13 19.16
C PHE A 141 -6.45 -4.22 17.88
N ALA A 142 -5.19 -3.83 17.94
CA ALA A 142 -4.22 -4.06 16.88
C ALA A 142 -3.43 -5.34 17.18
N SER A 143 -3.18 -6.15 16.18
CA SER A 143 -2.45 -7.42 16.34
C SER A 143 -1.74 -7.85 15.07
N ASN A 144 -0.65 -8.59 15.23
CA ASN A 144 0.06 -9.24 14.14
C ASN A 144 -0.47 -10.65 13.80
N ARG A 145 -1.57 -11.08 14.43
CA ARG A 145 -2.34 -12.26 14.01
C ARG A 145 -2.89 -12.02 12.61
N GLN A 146 -2.37 -12.68 11.59
CA GLN A 146 -2.77 -12.44 10.20
C GLN A 146 -3.56 -13.63 9.65
N ASP A 147 -4.34 -14.28 10.52
CA ASP A 147 -4.97 -15.58 10.26
C ASP A 147 -5.86 -15.59 9.00
N ARG A 148 -6.69 -14.54 8.81
CA ARG A 148 -7.56 -14.47 7.63
C ARG A 148 -6.75 -14.27 6.35
N THR A 149 -5.71 -13.44 6.40
CA THR A 149 -4.78 -13.27 5.27
C THR A 149 -4.08 -14.60 4.94
N ALA A 150 -3.62 -15.34 5.96
CA ALA A 150 -2.98 -16.64 5.81
C ALA A 150 -3.93 -17.70 5.21
N ASP A 151 -5.19 -17.75 5.67
CA ASP A 151 -6.23 -18.61 5.09
C ASP A 151 -6.45 -18.30 3.60
N ILE A 152 -6.51 -17.01 3.24
CA ILE A 152 -6.66 -16.57 1.84
C ILE A 152 -5.44 -16.99 1.00
N MET A 153 -4.23 -16.86 1.51
CA MET A 153 -3.01 -17.33 0.82
C MET A 153 -3.09 -18.85 0.56
N GLN A 154 -3.53 -19.62 1.55
CA GLN A 154 -3.71 -21.06 1.41
C GLN A 154 -4.79 -21.43 0.38
N ASP A 155 -5.93 -20.71 0.38
CA ASP A 155 -7.00 -20.89 -0.61
C ASP A 155 -6.56 -20.51 -2.04
N GLU A 156 -5.60 -19.58 -2.16
CA GLU A 156 -4.92 -19.23 -3.41
C GLU A 156 -3.86 -20.26 -3.84
N GLY A 157 -3.61 -21.29 -3.03
CA GLY A 157 -2.62 -22.33 -3.32
C GLY A 157 -1.18 -21.94 -2.98
N LYS A 158 -1.00 -20.92 -2.13
CA LYS A 158 0.31 -20.41 -1.71
C LYS A 158 0.65 -20.87 -0.29
N PRO A 159 1.95 -20.99 0.06
CA PRO A 159 2.37 -21.12 1.44
C PRO A 159 1.87 -19.90 2.24
N PRO A 160 1.17 -20.09 3.37
CA PRO A 160 0.88 -18.99 4.27
C PRO A 160 2.18 -18.54 4.96
N TYR A 161 2.36 -17.23 5.10
CA TYR A 161 3.46 -16.61 5.83
C TYR A 161 2.94 -15.38 6.58
N GLN A 162 3.64 -15.00 7.65
CA GLN A 162 3.41 -13.73 8.32
C GLN A 162 4.09 -12.63 7.50
N TYR A 163 3.37 -11.56 7.22
CA TYR A 163 3.86 -10.46 6.42
C TYR A 163 4.34 -9.30 7.28
N VAL A 164 5.36 -8.63 6.75
CA VAL A 164 6.03 -7.48 7.33
C VAL A 164 5.59 -6.21 6.63
N THR A 165 5.97 -5.06 7.18
CA THR A 165 5.61 -3.76 6.63
C THR A 165 6.28 -3.50 5.28
N GLU A 166 5.65 -2.66 4.45
CA GLU A 166 6.14 -2.36 3.10
C GLU A 166 7.50 -1.64 3.06
N ASP A 167 7.95 -1.05 4.18
CA ASP A 167 9.19 -0.26 4.28
C ASP A 167 10.29 -0.92 5.12
N ASN A 168 9.94 -1.94 5.91
CA ASN A 168 10.87 -2.61 6.80
C ASN A 168 10.49 -4.09 6.94
N ASN A 169 11.40 -4.94 6.46
CA ASN A 169 11.29 -6.39 6.43
C ASN A 169 11.53 -7.07 7.80
N GLU A 170 11.92 -6.31 8.82
CA GLU A 170 12.05 -6.77 10.21
C GLU A 170 10.84 -6.40 11.08
N LEU A 171 9.92 -5.55 10.58
CA LEU A 171 8.73 -5.13 11.31
C LEU A 171 7.50 -5.89 10.83
N THR A 172 6.99 -6.79 11.65
CA THR A 172 5.73 -7.51 11.39
C THR A 172 4.56 -6.54 11.27
N ALA A 173 3.70 -6.70 10.26
CA ALA A 173 2.54 -5.83 10.11
C ALA A 173 1.46 -6.10 11.17
N PHE A 174 0.87 -5.03 11.70
CA PHE A 174 -0.20 -5.07 12.70
C PHE A 174 -1.48 -4.56 12.06
N VAL A 175 -2.57 -5.30 12.18
CA VAL A 175 -3.88 -4.87 11.66
C VAL A 175 -4.96 -5.01 12.73
N LEU A 176 -6.13 -4.43 12.46
CA LEU A 176 -7.18 -4.39 13.46
C LEU A 176 -7.94 -5.71 13.55
N HIS A 177 -8.23 -6.08 14.79
CA HIS A 177 -8.94 -7.27 15.17
C HIS A 177 -10.07 -6.95 16.13
N VAL A 178 -11.13 -7.75 16.08
CA VAL A 178 -12.20 -7.73 17.09
C VAL A 178 -12.32 -9.08 17.75
N MET A 179 -12.66 -9.09 19.04
CA MET A 179 -12.98 -10.30 19.78
C MET A 179 -14.17 -10.07 20.72
N ASN A 180 -14.81 -11.16 21.13
CA ASN A 180 -15.81 -11.11 22.19
C ASN A 180 -15.16 -10.65 23.50
N ALA A 181 -15.98 -10.11 24.42
CA ALA A 181 -15.52 -9.66 25.73
C ALA A 181 -14.86 -10.77 26.59
N ASP A 182 -15.05 -12.05 26.25
CA ASP A 182 -14.45 -13.21 26.91
C ASP A 182 -13.17 -13.73 26.22
N GLY A 183 -12.66 -13.00 25.23
CA GLY A 183 -11.47 -13.37 24.47
C GLY A 183 -11.69 -14.40 23.37
N SER A 184 -12.94 -14.82 23.11
CA SER A 184 -13.25 -15.75 22.03
C SER A 184 -13.53 -15.05 20.69
N ASN A 185 -13.47 -15.81 19.59
CA ASN A 185 -13.84 -15.34 18.25
C ASN A 185 -13.04 -14.10 17.82
N ILE A 186 -11.70 -14.18 17.91
CA ILE A 186 -10.81 -13.18 17.32
C ILE A 186 -11.01 -13.18 15.81
N GLN A 187 -11.23 -12.01 15.22
CA GLN A 187 -11.45 -11.82 13.80
C GLN A 187 -10.65 -10.63 13.28
N GLN A 188 -9.83 -10.85 12.26
CA GLN A 188 -9.19 -9.79 11.49
C GLN A 188 -10.24 -9.00 10.72
N ILE A 189 -10.22 -7.67 10.87
CA ILE A 189 -11.20 -6.76 10.25
C ILE A 189 -10.56 -5.74 9.29
N THR A 190 -9.26 -5.51 9.35
CA THR A 190 -8.52 -4.72 8.36
C THR A 190 -7.38 -5.50 7.72
N PHE A 191 -6.99 -5.09 6.52
CA PHE A 191 -6.09 -5.84 5.63
C PHE A 191 -5.06 -4.90 4.97
N ASN A 192 -4.57 -3.94 5.75
CA ASN A 192 -3.46 -3.09 5.32
C ASN A 192 -2.17 -3.90 5.19
N LEU A 193 -1.22 -3.43 4.37
CA LEU A 193 0.05 -4.10 4.12
C LEU A 193 1.15 -3.67 5.10
N SER A 194 0.95 -2.54 5.79
CA SER A 194 1.75 -2.12 6.96
C SER A 194 0.83 -2.08 8.20
N HIS A 195 1.00 -1.11 9.10
CA HIS A 195 0.19 -1.04 10.32
C HIS A 195 -1.18 -0.38 10.14
N ASP A 196 -2.21 -0.92 10.80
CA ASP A 196 -3.38 -0.22 11.31
C ASP A 196 -3.39 -0.33 12.84
N PHE A 197 -3.28 0.80 13.55
CA PHE A 197 -2.96 0.81 14.98
C PHE A 197 -3.50 2.07 15.70
N GLN A 198 -3.32 2.14 17.02
CA GLN A 198 -3.91 3.19 17.89
C GLN A 198 -5.41 3.43 17.65
N PRO A 199 -6.26 2.38 17.64
CA PRO A 199 -7.68 2.57 17.43
C PRO A 199 -8.36 3.34 18.57
N LEU A 200 -9.49 3.97 18.25
CA LEU A 200 -10.37 4.67 19.17
C LEU A 200 -11.83 4.47 18.73
N LEU A 201 -12.75 4.23 19.67
CA LEU A 201 -14.19 4.31 19.40
C LEU A 201 -14.66 5.76 19.49
N LEU A 202 -15.13 6.32 18.37
CA LEU A 202 -15.66 7.67 18.31
C LEU A 202 -17.09 7.75 18.89
N GLN A 203 -17.49 8.93 19.36
CA GLN A 203 -18.82 9.22 19.90
C GLN A 203 -19.96 8.97 18.89
N ASN A 204 -19.64 8.98 17.59
CA ASN A 204 -20.61 8.65 16.53
C ASN A 204 -20.80 7.14 16.32
N GLY A 205 -19.98 6.28 16.95
CA GLY A 205 -20.04 4.81 16.84
C GLY A 205 -19.10 4.20 15.80
N ARG A 206 -18.38 5.01 15.02
CA ARG A 206 -17.30 4.54 14.14
C ARG A 206 -16.01 4.37 14.90
N ILE A 207 -15.08 3.63 14.33
CA ILE A 207 -13.71 3.53 14.84
C ILE A 207 -12.82 4.51 14.08
N LEU A 208 -11.86 5.12 14.77
CA LEU A 208 -10.74 5.89 14.21
C LEU A 208 -9.47 5.10 14.47
N PHE A 209 -8.51 5.11 13.56
CA PHE A 209 -7.20 4.49 13.76
C PHE A 209 -6.13 5.18 12.91
N SER A 210 -4.86 5.01 13.30
CA SER A 210 -3.71 5.40 12.50
C SER A 210 -3.38 4.28 11.52
N ARG A 211 -3.21 4.64 10.25
CA ARG A 211 -2.77 3.74 9.18
C ARG A 211 -1.40 4.18 8.69
N TRP A 212 -0.45 3.26 8.67
CA TRP A 212 0.82 3.43 7.98
C TRP A 212 0.65 3.01 6.52
N ILE A 213 0.94 3.90 5.59
CA ILE A 213 1.02 3.64 4.16
C ILE A 213 2.51 3.67 3.79
N GLY A 214 3.04 2.54 3.33
CA GLY A 214 4.45 2.44 2.96
C GLY A 214 4.77 3.01 1.58
N THR A 215 6.06 3.07 1.28
CA THR A 215 6.63 3.64 0.05
C THR A 215 6.35 2.80 -1.22
N GLY A 216 6.03 1.51 -1.04
CA GLY A 216 5.67 0.58 -2.11
C GLY A 216 4.30 0.83 -2.77
N ALA A 217 3.49 1.79 -2.29
CA ALA A 217 2.15 2.08 -2.84
C ALA A 217 2.14 2.98 -4.11
N ASP A 218 3.30 3.13 -4.79
CA ASP A 218 3.61 3.99 -5.95
C ASP A 218 4.22 5.38 -5.58
N GLU A 219 5.54 5.53 -5.81
CA GLU A 219 6.34 6.79 -5.83
C GLU A 219 6.09 7.82 -4.70
N GLY A 220 6.01 7.41 -3.43
CA GLY A 220 5.73 8.34 -2.31
C GLY A 220 6.45 8.02 -1.00
N GLU A 221 6.69 9.05 -0.19
CA GLU A 221 7.28 8.98 1.16
C GLU A 221 6.38 8.21 2.15
N GLU A 222 6.97 7.68 3.23
CA GLU A 222 6.28 7.01 4.35
C GLU A 222 5.22 7.92 5.01
N LYS A 223 3.97 7.46 5.06
CA LYS A 223 2.85 8.25 5.62
C LYS A 223 2.16 7.55 6.78
N ILE A 224 1.81 8.33 7.81
CA ILE A 224 0.90 7.90 8.87
C ILE A 224 -0.31 8.84 8.88
N VAL A 225 -1.47 8.27 8.59
CA VAL A 225 -2.72 9.01 8.36
C VAL A 225 -3.86 8.41 9.15
N PHE A 226 -4.85 9.22 9.51
CA PHE A 226 -6.04 8.72 10.17
C PHE A 226 -7.03 8.15 9.18
N TYR A 227 -7.54 6.96 9.50
CA TYR A 227 -8.62 6.27 8.82
C TYR A 227 -9.78 6.02 9.78
N THR A 228 -10.96 5.77 9.23
CA THR A 228 -12.15 5.41 10.00
C THR A 228 -12.89 4.25 9.34
N ALA A 229 -13.58 3.44 10.15
CA ALA A 229 -14.39 2.33 9.67
C ALA A 229 -15.59 2.11 10.60
N LYS A 230 -16.51 1.21 10.22
CA LYS A 230 -17.48 0.66 11.17
C LYS A 230 -16.81 -0.39 12.07
N PRO A 231 -17.41 -0.72 13.24
CA PRO A 231 -16.81 -1.65 14.19
C PRO A 231 -16.50 -3.06 13.65
N ASP A 232 -17.09 -3.47 12.53
CA ASP A 232 -16.88 -4.77 11.88
C ASP A 232 -15.85 -4.74 10.72
N GLY A 233 -15.16 -3.61 10.53
CA GLY A 233 -14.19 -3.40 9.46
C GLY A 233 -14.79 -3.08 8.10
N THR A 234 -16.12 -2.96 7.99
CA THR A 234 -16.72 -2.44 6.76
C THR A 234 -16.56 -0.93 6.69
N ASP A 235 -16.74 -0.39 5.50
CA ASP A 235 -16.79 1.04 5.27
C ASP A 235 -15.49 1.77 5.66
N VAL A 236 -14.33 1.13 5.45
CA VAL A 236 -13.01 1.75 5.66
C VAL A 236 -12.86 2.98 4.76
N GLN A 237 -12.50 4.12 5.33
CA GLN A 237 -12.40 5.42 4.66
C GLN A 237 -11.22 6.20 5.20
N TYR A 238 -10.60 7.01 4.35
CA TYR A 238 -9.69 8.06 4.78
C TYR A 238 -10.41 9.05 5.71
N PHE A 239 -9.71 9.55 6.72
CA PHE A 239 -10.27 10.51 7.68
C PHE A 239 -9.55 11.86 7.63
N PHE A 240 -8.23 11.88 7.84
CA PHE A 240 -7.41 13.09 7.95
C PHE A 240 -5.90 12.76 7.93
N GLY A 241 -5.04 13.65 7.44
CA GLY A 241 -3.61 13.65 7.70
C GLY A 241 -2.65 13.49 6.52
N GLU A 242 -3.15 13.30 5.30
CA GLU A 242 -2.34 13.02 4.10
C GLU A 242 -1.22 14.05 3.91
N GLU A 243 -1.59 15.34 3.95
CA GLU A 243 -0.65 16.46 3.77
C GLU A 243 -0.17 17.03 5.10
N SER A 244 -1.04 17.01 6.12
CA SER A 244 -0.84 17.77 7.36
C SER A 244 0.03 17.05 8.40
N LEU A 245 0.13 15.71 8.32
CA LEU A 245 0.85 14.86 9.28
C LEU A 245 2.12 14.21 8.70
N ASN A 246 2.40 14.43 7.43
CA ASN A 246 3.51 13.80 6.70
C ASN A 246 4.48 14.84 6.14
N VAL A 247 4.62 15.98 6.81
CA VAL A 247 5.57 17.02 6.42
C VAL A 247 6.98 16.55 6.77
N PRO A 248 7.92 16.48 5.79
CA PRO A 248 9.30 16.13 6.08
C PRO A 248 9.92 17.10 7.10
N PRO A 249 10.83 16.62 7.96
CA PRO A 249 11.58 17.49 8.85
C PRO A 249 12.33 18.55 8.03
N ALA A 250 12.55 19.74 8.62
CA ALA A 250 13.41 20.75 8.02
C ALA A 250 14.83 20.18 7.81
N GLU A 251 15.59 20.70 6.83
CA GLU A 251 17.02 20.37 6.69
C GLU A 251 17.69 20.52 8.08
N ASP A 252 18.33 19.45 8.55
CA ASP A 252 18.98 19.28 9.87
C ASP A 252 18.11 18.86 11.08
N ALA A 253 16.77 18.73 10.96
CA ALA A 253 15.94 18.24 12.05
C ALA A 253 15.94 16.70 12.16
N MET A 254 16.03 16.17 13.39
CA MET A 254 16.06 14.72 13.66
C MET A 254 14.64 14.16 13.88
N GLY A 255 14.29 13.13 13.10
CA GLY A 255 13.06 12.36 13.24
C GLY A 255 11.82 13.04 12.65
N ILE A 256 10.96 12.25 12.01
CA ILE A 256 9.67 12.75 11.51
C ILE A 256 8.74 12.94 12.72
N SER A 257 8.08 14.09 12.82
CA SER A 257 7.12 14.34 13.90
C SER A 257 5.80 13.65 13.60
N ARG A 258 5.29 12.89 14.57
CA ARG A 258 4.07 12.09 14.43
C ARG A 258 3.07 12.42 15.54
N LEU A 259 1.80 12.06 15.33
CA LEU A 259 0.74 12.17 16.33
C LEU A 259 0.62 10.87 17.12
N PHE A 260 0.94 10.93 18.41
CA PHE A 260 0.84 9.80 19.34
C PHE A 260 -0.45 9.85 20.14
N ARG A 261 -1.10 8.68 20.28
CA ARG A 261 -2.24 8.46 21.18
C ARG A 261 -3.42 9.40 20.89
N PRO A 262 -4.07 9.28 19.71
CA PRO A 262 -5.24 10.09 19.38
C PRO A 262 -6.38 9.87 20.40
N GLN A 263 -7.09 10.95 20.72
CA GLN A 263 -8.25 10.98 21.63
C GLN A 263 -9.31 11.94 21.09
N GLU A 264 -10.58 11.56 21.14
CA GLU A 264 -11.67 12.46 20.72
C GLU A 264 -12.05 13.41 21.86
N LEU A 265 -11.99 14.72 21.61
CA LEU A 265 -12.47 15.74 22.53
C LEU A 265 -14.00 15.79 22.56
N PRO A 266 -14.64 16.29 23.63
CA PRO A 266 -16.10 16.39 23.73
C PRO A 266 -16.79 17.21 22.62
N ASP A 267 -16.06 17.98 21.83
CA ASP A 267 -16.56 18.77 20.69
C ASP A 267 -16.30 18.14 19.30
N GLY A 268 -15.79 16.90 19.28
CA GLY A 268 -15.53 16.09 18.09
C GLY A 268 -14.18 16.33 17.41
N ARG A 269 -13.32 17.19 17.96
CA ARG A 269 -11.93 17.33 17.48
C ARG A 269 -11.08 16.17 17.96
N ILE A 270 -10.06 15.79 17.20
CA ILE A 270 -9.12 14.73 17.59
C ILE A 270 -7.88 15.39 18.18
N ALA A 271 -7.59 15.11 19.45
CA ALA A 271 -6.41 15.58 20.15
C ALA A 271 -5.35 14.48 20.25
N SER A 272 -4.08 14.85 20.21
CA SER A 272 -2.96 13.90 20.25
C SER A 272 -1.71 14.60 20.78
N ILE A 273 -0.65 13.85 21.05
CA ILE A 273 0.68 14.40 21.33
C ILE A 273 1.49 14.45 20.03
N TYR A 274 1.85 15.66 19.60
CA TYR A 274 2.72 15.87 18.45
C TYR A 274 4.17 15.95 18.91
N MET A 275 4.98 14.97 18.51
CA MET A 275 6.39 14.89 18.89
C MET A 275 7.23 14.16 17.84
N PRO A 276 8.54 14.44 17.76
CA PRO A 276 9.46 13.68 16.93
C PRO A 276 9.49 12.20 17.33
N ASN A 277 9.40 11.32 16.35
CA ASN A 277 9.60 9.88 16.57
C ASN A 277 11.04 9.62 17.04
N GLU A 278 11.23 8.72 18.00
CA GLU A 278 12.55 8.19 18.43
C GLU A 278 13.55 9.20 19.03
N THR A 279 13.18 10.47 19.21
CA THR A 279 14.12 11.48 19.74
C THR A 279 13.59 12.23 20.96
N SER A 280 12.33 12.03 21.36
CA SER A 280 11.74 12.72 22.51
C SER A 280 10.79 11.85 23.35
N LEU A 281 10.75 12.11 24.66
CA LEU A 281 9.80 11.51 25.59
C LEU A 281 8.47 12.29 25.67
N GLY A 282 8.36 13.43 25.00
CA GLY A 282 7.13 14.22 24.96
C GLY A 282 7.20 15.39 23.99
N GLY A 283 6.04 15.95 23.66
CA GLY A 283 5.92 17.08 22.74
C GLY A 283 4.76 17.98 23.09
N ASP A 284 4.07 18.47 22.06
CA ASP A 284 2.94 19.38 22.21
C ASP A 284 1.62 18.63 22.25
N MET A 285 0.67 19.11 23.05
CA MET A 285 -0.72 18.67 22.92
C MET A 285 -1.33 19.45 21.77
N VAL A 286 -1.73 18.76 20.71
CA VAL A 286 -2.36 19.38 19.55
C VAL A 286 -3.75 18.80 19.33
N PHE A 287 -4.55 19.49 18.54
CA PHE A 287 -5.75 18.92 17.95
C PHE A 287 -5.81 19.17 16.45
N VAL A 288 -6.53 18.29 15.77
CA VAL A 288 -6.98 18.45 14.40
C VAL A 288 -8.50 18.49 14.39
N ASP A 289 -9.08 19.31 13.53
CA ASP A 289 -10.53 19.34 13.33
C ASP A 289 -10.85 18.59 12.04
N PRO A 290 -11.36 17.34 12.13
CA PRO A 290 -11.64 16.56 10.94
C PRO A 290 -12.84 17.10 10.15
N ARG A 291 -13.52 18.16 10.61
CA ARG A 291 -14.52 18.86 9.81
C ARG A 291 -13.89 19.87 8.84
N ASP A 292 -12.60 20.13 8.99
CA ASP A 292 -11.83 20.97 8.07
C ASP A 292 -11.38 20.15 6.86
N THR A 293 -11.87 20.52 5.69
CA THR A 293 -11.58 19.85 4.42
C THR A 293 -10.27 20.31 3.78
N THR A 294 -9.51 21.18 4.46
CA THR A 294 -8.28 21.80 3.92
C THR A 294 -6.97 21.19 4.43
N GLU A 295 -7.03 20.09 5.19
CA GLU A 295 -5.86 19.46 5.82
C GLU A 295 -5.01 20.48 6.59
N ALA A 296 -5.63 21.22 7.50
CA ALA A 296 -4.95 22.23 8.29
C ALA A 296 -3.90 21.62 9.22
N THR A 297 -2.76 22.31 9.39
CA THR A 297 -1.71 21.88 10.33
C THR A 297 -2.25 21.70 11.74
N PRO A 298 -1.78 20.70 12.50
CA PRO A 298 -2.17 20.48 13.89
C PRO A 298 -2.07 21.76 14.74
N GLN A 299 -3.09 22.05 15.52
CA GLN A 299 -3.18 23.27 16.33
C GLN A 299 -2.85 22.98 17.80
N SER A 300 -1.91 23.74 18.36
CA SER A 300 -1.54 23.62 19.77
C SER A 300 -2.73 23.91 20.69
N ILE A 301 -2.97 23.00 21.64
CA ILE A 301 -3.88 23.18 22.79
C ILE A 301 -3.21 24.05 23.84
N SER A 302 -1.88 24.01 23.92
CA SER A 302 -1.11 24.73 24.92
C SER A 302 -1.19 26.26 24.72
N PRO A 303 -1.45 27.05 25.77
CA PRO A 303 -1.50 28.52 25.70
C PRO A 303 -0.12 29.16 25.55
N LEU A 304 0.95 28.40 25.76
CA LEU A 304 2.33 28.81 25.52
C LEU A 304 2.93 27.92 24.42
N PRO A 305 3.70 28.47 23.47
CA PRO A 305 4.35 27.67 22.45
C PRO A 305 5.20 26.55 23.05
N ILE A 306 5.08 25.36 22.49
CA ILE A 306 5.92 24.22 22.81
C ILE A 306 6.87 24.01 21.64
N VAL A 307 8.15 23.88 21.96
CA VAL A 307 9.19 23.58 20.98
C VAL A 307 9.40 22.08 20.99
N ILE A 308 9.22 21.46 19.84
CA ILE A 308 9.36 20.01 19.66
C ILE A 308 10.69 19.62 19.00
N ASP A 309 11.49 20.59 18.58
CA ASP A 309 12.86 20.37 18.14
C ASP A 309 13.68 19.78 19.30
N PRO A 310 14.27 18.57 19.16
CA PRO A 310 14.99 17.90 20.23
C PRO A 310 16.25 18.65 20.69
N GLU A 311 16.79 19.57 19.88
CA GLU A 311 17.95 20.39 20.26
C GLU A 311 17.58 21.62 21.10
N LEU A 312 16.29 21.98 21.14
CA LEU A 312 15.80 23.20 21.77
C LEU A 312 14.97 22.92 23.03
N ILE A 313 14.95 23.90 23.94
CA ILE A 313 14.25 23.80 25.21
C ILE A 313 12.86 24.46 25.14
N SER A 314 11.81 23.66 25.34
CA SER A 314 10.44 24.16 25.49
C SER A 314 10.20 24.80 26.86
N LEU A 315 9.97 26.11 26.91
CA LEU A 315 9.72 26.85 28.16
C LEU A 315 8.48 26.36 28.93
N HIS A 316 7.45 25.89 28.22
CA HIS A 316 6.25 25.37 28.87
C HIS A 316 6.41 23.91 29.30
N GLY A 317 7.56 23.28 29.02
CA GLY A 317 7.78 21.86 29.23
C GLY A 317 7.25 21.03 28.08
N GLN A 318 7.04 19.74 28.33
CA GLN A 318 6.64 18.74 27.35
C GLN A 318 5.50 17.88 27.90
N PHE A 319 4.63 17.42 27.01
CA PHE A 319 3.50 16.55 27.30
C PHE A 319 3.71 15.17 26.69
N ASN A 320 3.34 14.10 27.39
CA ASN A 320 3.53 12.73 26.90
C ASN A 320 2.21 12.02 26.53
N SER A 321 1.12 12.37 27.19
CA SER A 321 -0.21 11.81 26.96
C SER A 321 -1.29 12.76 27.47
N LEU A 322 -2.47 12.68 26.86
CA LEU A 322 -3.66 13.40 27.29
C LEU A 322 -4.89 12.47 27.21
N SER A 323 -5.87 12.71 28.07
CA SER A 323 -7.18 12.04 28.03
C SER A 323 -8.28 13.06 28.40
N PRO A 324 -9.34 13.22 27.59
CA PRO A 324 -10.42 14.16 27.89
C PRO A 324 -11.33 13.68 29.02
N LEU A 325 -11.99 14.64 29.69
CA LEU A 325 -13.08 14.37 30.63
C LEU A 325 -14.43 14.69 29.98
N PHE A 326 -15.35 13.72 29.95
CA PHE A 326 -16.70 13.85 29.39
C PHE A 326 -17.75 14.27 30.45
N ASP A 327 -17.32 15.00 31.48
CA ASP A 327 -18.15 15.51 32.58
C ASP A 327 -18.70 16.93 32.33
N GLY A 328 -18.52 17.46 31.11
CA GLY A 328 -18.97 18.80 30.71
C GLY A 328 -18.10 19.95 31.22
N THR A 329 -16.93 19.67 31.78
CA THR A 329 -16.06 20.70 32.37
C THR A 329 -14.96 21.24 31.44
N ASN A 330 -14.78 20.65 30.25
CA ASN A 330 -13.73 21.02 29.29
C ASN A 330 -12.31 20.93 29.90
N ARG A 331 -12.03 19.79 30.54
CA ARG A 331 -10.76 19.50 31.20
C ARG A 331 -10.14 18.22 30.64
N LEU A 332 -8.81 18.12 30.74
CA LEU A 332 -8.02 16.96 30.35
C LEU A 332 -7.28 16.40 31.58
N LEU A 333 -7.03 15.11 31.60
CA LEU A 333 -5.89 14.53 32.33
C LEU A 333 -4.68 14.57 31.41
N VAL A 334 -3.54 15.06 31.88
CA VAL A 334 -2.34 15.21 31.07
C VAL A 334 -1.11 14.71 31.83
N SER A 335 -0.24 14.00 31.13
CA SER A 335 1.13 13.77 31.58
C SER A 335 2.00 14.94 31.13
N TRP A 336 2.60 15.65 32.10
CA TRP A 336 3.37 16.86 31.83
C TRP A 336 4.66 16.89 32.65
N SER A 337 5.76 17.22 31.96
CA SER A 337 7.07 17.51 32.56
C SER A 337 7.36 19.00 32.45
N PRO A 338 7.49 19.73 33.58
CA PRO A 338 7.87 21.14 33.55
C PRO A 338 9.31 21.31 33.06
N CYS A 339 9.59 22.44 32.41
CA CYS A 339 10.94 22.75 31.95
C CYS A 339 11.88 23.03 33.13
N ARG A 340 13.00 22.29 33.19
CA ARG A 340 14.03 22.41 34.22
C ARG A 340 15.43 22.42 33.61
N LEU A 341 16.30 23.25 34.16
CA LEU A 341 17.73 23.28 33.87
C LEU A 341 18.53 22.86 35.09
N ARG A 342 19.69 22.25 34.86
CA ARG A 342 20.68 21.92 35.88
C ARG A 342 21.88 22.86 35.76
N GLU A 343 22.22 23.54 36.85
CA GLU A 343 23.44 24.35 36.92
C GLU A 343 24.66 23.41 37.04
N ILE A 344 25.55 23.40 36.05
CA ILE A 344 26.65 22.43 35.95
C ILE A 344 27.58 22.50 37.17
N ALA A 345 27.85 23.71 37.68
CA ALA A 345 28.79 23.90 38.77
C ALA A 345 28.27 23.44 40.14
N THR A 346 26.95 23.45 40.36
CA THR A 346 26.34 23.21 41.68
C THR A 346 25.36 22.05 41.69
N THR A 347 25.03 21.49 40.52
CA THR A 347 23.96 20.50 40.27
C THR A 347 22.56 20.99 40.64
N LEU A 348 22.40 22.29 40.88
CA LEU A 348 21.15 22.86 41.38
C LEU A 348 20.13 23.01 40.26
N LEU A 349 18.92 22.50 40.49
CA LEU A 349 17.81 22.60 39.56
C LEU A 349 17.19 24.00 39.58
N ARG A 350 16.85 24.48 38.38
CA ARG A 350 16.21 25.77 38.13
C ARG A 350 15.04 25.58 37.16
N PRO A 351 13.93 26.30 37.32
CA PRO A 351 12.95 26.39 36.24
C PRO A 351 13.59 27.08 35.04
N CYS A 352 13.21 26.66 33.83
CA CYS A 352 13.62 27.38 32.64
C CYS A 352 13.03 28.78 32.64
N THR A 353 13.85 29.76 32.26
CA THR A 353 13.41 31.14 32.06
C THR A 353 14.10 31.67 30.82
N THR A 354 13.52 32.67 30.17
CA THR A 354 14.11 33.32 28.99
C THR A 354 15.51 33.89 29.26
N GLY A 355 15.86 34.20 30.51
CA GLY A 355 17.20 34.66 30.88
C GLY A 355 18.23 33.56 31.06
N LEU A 356 17.81 32.29 31.11
CA LEU A 356 18.69 31.12 31.22
C LEU A 356 18.79 30.34 29.89
N LEU A 357 18.19 30.86 28.83
CA LEU A 357 18.24 30.31 27.48
C LEU A 357 18.80 31.36 26.52
N VAL A 358 19.58 30.94 25.54
CA VAL A 358 20.05 31.74 24.41
C VAL A 358 19.60 31.03 23.15
N ASP A 359 18.69 31.65 22.40
CA ASP A 359 18.09 31.08 21.18
C ASP A 359 17.52 29.66 21.37
N GLY A 360 16.91 29.40 22.53
CA GLY A 360 16.29 28.10 22.85
C GLY A 360 17.25 27.08 23.49
N VAL A 361 18.55 27.35 23.51
CA VAL A 361 19.57 26.46 24.09
C VAL A 361 19.94 26.92 25.52
N PRO A 362 20.30 26.01 26.45
CA PRO A 362 20.78 26.41 27.78
C PRO A 362 21.94 27.40 27.73
N ALA A 363 21.86 28.47 28.53
CA ALA A 363 22.95 29.43 28.67
C ALA A 363 24.21 28.77 29.24
N ALA A 364 25.39 29.33 28.92
CA ALA A 364 26.67 28.80 29.40
C ALA A 364 26.68 28.55 30.93
N GLY A 365 27.05 27.33 31.32
CA GLY A 365 27.03 26.88 32.72
C GLY A 365 25.75 26.17 33.16
N TYR A 366 24.77 26.03 32.26
CA TYR A 366 23.56 25.25 32.44
C TYR A 366 23.44 24.17 31.39
N GLU A 367 22.73 23.11 31.73
CA GLU A 367 22.35 22.01 30.83
C GLU A 367 20.90 21.60 31.09
N SER A 368 20.31 20.83 30.17
CA SER A 368 18.98 20.26 30.37
C SER A 368 18.97 19.34 31.59
N ALA A 369 17.96 19.46 32.44
CA ALA A 369 17.75 18.51 33.52
C ALA A 369 16.91 17.32 33.02
N PRO A 370 17.06 16.12 33.60
CA PRO A 370 16.19 15.00 33.28
C PRO A 370 14.70 15.39 33.39
N PRO A 371 13.82 14.82 32.56
CA PRO A 371 12.39 15.12 32.63
C PRO A 371 11.78 14.69 33.99
N LEU A 372 10.64 15.29 34.34
CA LEU A 372 9.94 15.05 35.60
C LEU A 372 8.42 15.03 35.35
N PHE A 373 7.95 13.94 34.77
CA PHE A 373 6.55 13.79 34.42
C PHE A 373 5.67 13.52 35.63
N GLY A 374 4.55 14.24 35.70
CA GLY A 374 3.48 14.01 36.66
C GLY A 374 2.13 14.06 35.95
N ILE A 375 1.07 13.64 36.64
CA ILE A 375 -0.30 13.69 36.10
C ILE A 375 -1.03 14.90 36.65
N TRP A 376 -1.63 15.68 35.75
CA TRP A 376 -2.31 16.93 36.05
C TRP A 376 -3.70 16.95 35.45
N ILE A 377 -4.64 17.62 36.13
CA ILE A 377 -5.85 18.09 35.48
C ILE A 377 -5.53 19.42 34.80
N TYR A 378 -5.75 19.50 33.51
CA TYR A 378 -5.60 20.69 32.69
C TYR A 378 -6.97 21.27 32.36
N ASP A 379 -7.24 22.51 32.75
CA ASP A 379 -8.47 23.22 32.42
C ASP A 379 -8.26 24.10 31.19
N LEU A 380 -8.91 23.72 30.08
CA LEU A 380 -8.78 24.41 28.79
C LEU A 380 -9.50 25.77 28.76
N THR A 381 -10.42 26.01 29.69
CA THR A 381 -11.17 27.27 29.76
C THR A 381 -10.46 28.27 30.65
N ALA A 382 -9.97 27.82 31.80
CA ALA A 382 -9.27 28.66 32.76
C ALA A 382 -7.76 28.76 32.51
N ASN A 383 -7.19 27.90 31.65
CA ASN A 383 -5.75 27.73 31.44
C ASN A 383 -5.00 27.48 32.76
N THR A 384 -5.50 26.53 33.54
CA THR A 384 -4.92 26.17 34.85
C THR A 384 -4.57 24.69 34.90
N GLN A 385 -3.53 24.38 35.68
CA GLN A 385 -3.08 23.00 35.93
C GLN A 385 -3.21 22.69 37.42
N LEU A 386 -3.73 21.51 37.75
CA LEU A 386 -3.85 21.01 39.11
C LEU A 386 -3.19 19.63 39.23
N PRO A 387 -2.19 19.42 40.11
CA PRO A 387 -1.51 18.15 40.21
C PRO A 387 -2.42 17.09 40.84
N VAL A 388 -2.41 15.90 40.24
CA VAL A 388 -3.17 14.74 40.69
C VAL A 388 -2.25 13.60 41.12
N VAL A 389 -1.17 13.38 40.38
CA VAL A 389 -0.07 12.50 40.77
C VAL A 389 1.20 13.33 40.72
N LEU A 390 1.87 13.44 41.87
CA LEU A 390 3.09 14.22 41.97
C LEU A 390 4.21 13.51 41.19
N PRO A 391 5.05 14.24 40.46
CA PRO A 391 6.07 13.63 39.65
C PRO A 391 7.21 13.06 40.52
N GLN A 392 7.88 12.03 40.03
CA GLN A 392 8.99 11.36 40.70
C GLN A 392 10.20 11.28 39.76
N GLU A 393 11.40 11.61 40.24
CA GLU A 393 12.63 11.53 39.43
C GLU A 393 12.91 10.08 39.02
N GLY A 394 13.32 9.90 37.76
CA GLY A 394 13.59 8.57 37.16
C GLY A 394 12.34 7.84 36.68
N TYR A 395 11.15 8.42 36.85
CA TYR A 395 9.90 7.81 36.40
C TYR A 395 9.19 8.66 35.35
N LEU A 396 8.59 7.98 34.39
CA LEU A 396 7.68 8.52 33.41
C LEU A 396 6.26 8.05 33.78
N LEU A 397 5.37 9.01 34.06
CA LEU A 397 3.96 8.74 34.36
C LEU A 397 3.15 9.05 33.11
N THR A 398 2.34 8.12 32.62
CA THR A 398 1.66 8.24 31.31
C THR A 398 0.22 7.74 31.38
N GLU A 399 -0.53 8.02 30.31
CA GLU A 399 -1.79 7.37 29.96
C GLU A 399 -2.81 7.41 31.10
N ALA A 400 -2.91 8.56 31.77
CA ALA A 400 -3.88 8.73 32.83
C ALA A 400 -5.29 8.78 32.26
N VAL A 401 -6.16 7.89 32.72
CA VAL A 401 -7.56 7.80 32.33
C VAL A 401 -8.49 8.03 33.51
N ALA A 402 -9.65 8.61 33.23
CA ALA A 402 -10.70 8.82 34.20
C ALA A 402 -11.68 7.65 34.19
N LEU A 403 -11.96 7.07 35.36
CA LEU A 403 -12.98 6.04 35.50
C LEU A 403 -14.35 6.69 35.67
N GLU A 404 -14.82 7.33 34.59
CA GLU A 404 -16.12 8.00 34.54
C GLU A 404 -17.19 7.10 33.94
N ASN A 405 -18.43 7.29 34.39
CA ASN A 405 -19.58 6.67 33.76
C ASN A 405 -20.11 7.62 32.69
N LEU A 406 -19.87 7.29 31.42
CA LEU A 406 -20.27 8.12 30.29
C LEU A 406 -21.79 8.26 30.28
N THR A 407 -22.27 9.52 30.29
CA THR A 407 -23.71 9.80 30.30
C THR A 407 -24.35 9.47 28.95
N ALA A 408 -23.62 9.71 27.87
CA ALA A 408 -23.95 9.27 26.52
C ALA A 408 -22.91 8.22 26.11
N LYS A 409 -23.38 7.01 25.81
CA LYS A 409 -22.53 5.95 25.29
C LYS A 409 -22.52 6.03 23.76
N PRO A 410 -21.38 5.81 23.09
CA PRO A 410 -21.35 5.70 21.64
C PRO A 410 -22.33 4.62 21.16
N PRO A 411 -23.05 4.84 20.04
CA PRO A 411 -23.92 3.83 19.47
C PRO A 411 -23.10 2.71 18.82
N TYR A 412 -23.67 1.52 18.73
CA TYR A 412 -23.18 0.48 17.82
C TYR A 412 -23.78 0.73 16.43
N ILE A 413 -22.95 0.73 15.39
CA ILE A 413 -23.38 0.87 14.00
C ILE A 413 -23.30 -0.50 13.34
N GLU A 414 -24.45 -1.03 12.95
CA GLU A 414 -24.53 -2.29 12.21
C GLU A 414 -24.37 -2.04 10.70
N SER A 415 -23.75 -3.00 10.02
CA SER A 415 -23.53 -2.94 8.58
C SER A 415 -24.62 -3.67 7.82
N GLU A 416 -25.07 -3.08 6.73
CA GLU A 416 -25.97 -3.73 5.79
C GLU A 416 -25.14 -4.53 4.78
N LEU A 417 -25.06 -5.84 4.99
CA LEU A 417 -24.29 -6.75 4.14
C LEU A 417 -25.21 -7.62 3.30
N ASP A 418 -24.87 -7.80 2.03
CA ASP A 418 -25.56 -8.73 1.14
C ASP A 418 -25.12 -10.17 1.43
N SER A 419 -26.03 -10.99 1.93
CA SER A 419 -25.73 -12.37 2.34
C SER A 419 -25.32 -13.26 1.17
N ASP A 420 -25.81 -13.00 -0.05
CA ASP A 420 -25.47 -13.81 -1.22
C ASP A 420 -24.05 -13.51 -1.70
N LEU A 421 -23.60 -12.25 -1.56
CA LEU A 421 -22.22 -11.85 -1.79
C LEU A 421 -21.29 -12.36 -0.67
N ALA A 422 -21.72 -12.26 0.59
CA ALA A 422 -20.95 -12.77 1.73
C ALA A 422 -20.68 -14.28 1.63
N ASN A 423 -21.69 -15.08 1.25
CA ASN A 423 -21.54 -16.52 1.01
C ASN A 423 -20.61 -16.87 -0.16
N LYS A 424 -20.33 -15.91 -1.04
CA LYS A 424 -19.41 -16.03 -2.17
C LYS A 424 -18.05 -15.37 -1.88
N GLU A 425 -17.84 -14.87 -0.66
CA GLU A 425 -16.60 -14.22 -0.22
C GLU A 425 -16.17 -13.04 -1.10
N VAL A 426 -17.15 -12.24 -1.52
CA VAL A 426 -16.93 -11.06 -2.35
C VAL A 426 -17.61 -9.83 -1.76
N GLY A 427 -17.03 -8.67 -2.04
CA GLY A 427 -17.69 -7.37 -1.97
C GLY A 427 -18.13 -6.90 -3.35
N LEU A 428 -18.78 -5.74 -3.41
CA LEU A 428 -19.22 -5.09 -4.65
C LEU A 428 -18.61 -3.70 -4.76
N LEU A 429 -17.82 -3.47 -5.80
CA LEU A 429 -17.28 -2.16 -6.15
C LEU A 429 -18.18 -1.49 -7.18
N HIS A 430 -18.64 -0.28 -6.90
CA HIS A 430 -19.40 0.58 -7.81
C HIS A 430 -18.67 1.90 -8.02
N ILE A 431 -18.26 2.20 -9.25
CA ILE A 431 -17.72 3.51 -9.64
C ILE A 431 -18.75 4.16 -10.55
N ARG A 432 -19.29 5.33 -10.16
CA ARG A 432 -20.34 5.98 -10.97
C ARG A 432 -19.78 6.45 -12.32
N SER A 433 -18.54 6.91 -12.39
CA SER A 433 -17.85 7.14 -13.66
C SER A 433 -16.33 7.26 -13.52
N VAL A 434 -15.57 6.54 -14.34
CA VAL A 434 -14.10 6.73 -14.46
C VAL A 434 -13.69 8.03 -15.17
N TYR A 435 -14.65 8.73 -15.79
CA TYR A 435 -14.46 10.04 -16.42
C TYR A 435 -14.80 11.21 -15.48
N ASP A 436 -15.17 10.89 -14.24
CA ASP A 436 -15.36 11.88 -13.19
C ASP A 436 -14.05 12.00 -12.41
N LEU A 437 -13.44 13.18 -12.44
CA LEU A 437 -12.29 13.54 -11.61
C LEU A 437 -12.70 14.73 -10.75
N ASP A 438 -12.91 14.49 -9.46
CA ASP A 438 -13.32 15.53 -8.49
C ASP A 438 -14.61 16.29 -8.85
N GLY A 439 -15.60 15.59 -9.41
CA GLY A 439 -16.88 16.15 -9.87
C GLY A 439 -16.79 16.83 -11.25
N MET A 440 -15.63 16.75 -11.91
CA MET A 440 -15.36 17.38 -13.20
C MET A 440 -15.10 16.33 -14.27
N PHE A 441 -15.52 16.63 -15.52
CA PHE A 441 -15.28 15.73 -16.63
C PHE A 441 -13.80 15.68 -16.99
N ASN A 442 -13.19 14.51 -16.87
CA ASN A 442 -11.86 14.21 -17.37
C ASN A 442 -11.98 13.50 -18.72
N SER A 443 -11.42 14.07 -19.79
CA SER A 443 -11.53 13.49 -21.13
C SER A 443 -10.63 12.27 -21.35
N LEU A 444 -9.68 11.99 -20.44
CA LEU A 444 -8.66 10.96 -20.62
C LEU A 444 -7.92 11.13 -21.95
N GLU A 445 -7.52 12.38 -22.21
CA GLU A 445 -6.83 12.83 -23.42
C GLU A 445 -7.60 12.60 -24.74
N SER A 446 -8.91 12.33 -24.67
CA SER A 446 -9.77 12.19 -25.84
C SER A 446 -10.42 13.50 -26.29
N GLN A 447 -11.12 13.45 -27.43
CA GLN A 447 -11.87 14.57 -28.01
C GLN A 447 -13.20 14.87 -27.31
N PHE A 448 -13.67 14.01 -26.41
CA PHE A 448 -14.97 14.16 -25.77
C PHE A 448 -14.93 15.25 -24.70
N THR A 449 -16.08 15.85 -24.43
CA THR A 449 -16.24 16.93 -23.44
C THR A 449 -17.32 16.66 -22.40
N SER A 450 -18.08 15.56 -22.54
CA SER A 450 -19.11 15.19 -21.58
C SER A 450 -19.52 13.71 -21.67
N ILE A 451 -20.13 13.18 -20.60
CA ILE A 451 -20.68 11.82 -20.54
C ILE A 451 -21.73 11.54 -21.65
N PRO A 452 -22.69 12.44 -21.96
CA PRO A 452 -23.63 12.22 -23.05
C PRO A 452 -22.96 12.02 -24.42
N GLU A 453 -21.82 12.68 -24.67
CA GLU A 453 -21.05 12.45 -25.89
C GLU A 453 -20.42 11.06 -25.93
N LEU A 454 -19.93 10.55 -24.79
CA LEU A 454 -19.41 9.18 -24.65
C LEU A 454 -20.49 8.12 -24.88
N ILE A 455 -21.68 8.31 -24.28
CA ILE A 455 -22.83 7.40 -24.46
C ILE A 455 -23.23 7.30 -25.94
N ALA A 456 -23.18 8.42 -26.66
CA ALA A 456 -23.52 8.46 -28.08
C ALA A 456 -22.40 7.95 -29.00
N ALA A 457 -21.17 7.81 -28.50
CA ALA A 457 -20.02 7.42 -29.29
C ALA A 457 -19.98 5.91 -29.55
N PRO A 458 -19.53 5.49 -30.75
CA PRO A 458 -19.16 4.11 -31.00
C PRO A 458 -18.14 3.61 -29.96
N ALA A 459 -18.25 2.33 -29.57
CA ALA A 459 -17.42 1.83 -28.47
C ALA A 459 -15.92 1.94 -28.74
N ASP A 460 -15.50 1.71 -29.98
CA ASP A 460 -14.11 1.80 -30.43
C ASP A 460 -13.48 3.20 -30.31
N GLN A 461 -14.30 4.24 -30.15
CA GLN A 461 -13.83 5.61 -29.96
C GLN A 461 -13.72 6.01 -28.48
N ARG A 462 -14.34 5.26 -27.55
CA ARG A 462 -14.27 5.55 -26.12
C ARG A 462 -12.87 5.21 -25.57
N PRO A 463 -12.17 6.14 -24.88
CA PRO A 463 -10.80 5.88 -24.43
C PRO A 463 -10.72 4.83 -23.33
N ALA A 464 -11.55 4.90 -22.27
CA ALA A 464 -11.61 3.90 -21.21
C ALA A 464 -12.59 2.79 -21.57
N ARG A 465 -12.15 1.53 -21.42
CA ARG A 465 -12.90 0.35 -21.88
C ARG A 465 -12.96 -0.78 -20.86
N PHE A 466 -11.93 -0.93 -20.03
CA PHE A 466 -11.90 -1.96 -18.98
C PHE A 466 -11.29 -1.39 -17.72
N LEU A 467 -11.73 -1.93 -16.59
CA LEU A 467 -11.05 -1.77 -15.31
C LEU A 467 -10.27 -3.06 -15.05
N ARG A 468 -8.98 -2.94 -14.73
CA ARG A 468 -8.15 -4.05 -14.24
C ARG A 468 -8.00 -3.89 -12.73
N LEU A 469 -8.26 -4.95 -11.98
CA LEU A 469 -8.07 -4.96 -10.53
C LEU A 469 -6.79 -5.71 -10.17
N LEU A 470 -6.04 -5.16 -9.23
CA LEU A 470 -4.73 -5.62 -8.81
C LEU A 470 -4.73 -5.90 -7.32
N LYS A 471 -4.30 -7.09 -6.90
CA LYS A 471 -4.01 -7.41 -5.50
C LYS A 471 -2.58 -6.99 -5.20
N SER A 472 -2.39 -6.30 -4.09
CA SER A 472 -1.06 -6.06 -3.54
C SER A 472 -0.54 -7.29 -2.81
N ILE A 473 0.75 -7.58 -2.97
CA ILE A 473 1.38 -8.74 -2.35
C ILE A 473 1.97 -8.31 -1.01
N PRO A 474 1.51 -8.87 0.13
CA PRO A 474 2.14 -8.64 1.41
C PRO A 474 3.58 -9.14 1.39
N LEU A 475 4.52 -8.33 1.85
CA LEU A 475 5.94 -8.70 1.90
C LEU A 475 6.16 -9.75 2.98
N PRO A 476 6.84 -10.87 2.70
CA PRO A 476 7.30 -11.78 3.75
C PRO A 476 8.49 -11.20 4.52
N ASP A 477 8.81 -11.81 5.67
CA ASP A 477 10.09 -11.60 6.37
C ASP A 477 11.29 -12.21 5.60
N ASP A 478 12.51 -11.85 6.03
CA ASP A 478 13.76 -12.32 5.42
C ASP A 478 13.97 -13.83 5.57
N ASP A 479 13.60 -14.41 6.70
CA ASP A 479 13.75 -15.84 6.93
C ASP A 479 12.89 -16.65 5.95
N THR A 480 11.65 -16.22 5.71
CA THR A 480 10.73 -16.80 4.74
C THR A 480 11.26 -16.65 3.31
N LEU A 481 11.97 -15.56 2.99
CA LEU A 481 12.63 -15.36 1.71
C LEU A 481 13.86 -16.27 1.53
N ASP A 482 14.70 -16.36 2.56
CA ASP A 482 15.97 -17.09 2.55
C ASP A 482 15.79 -18.62 2.63
N ASP A 483 14.76 -19.10 3.31
CA ASP A 483 14.43 -20.54 3.42
C ASP A 483 13.88 -21.13 2.12
N GLN A 484 13.65 -20.31 1.09
CA GLN A 484 13.26 -20.82 -0.22
C GLN A 484 14.47 -21.35 -0.99
N ASP A 485 14.43 -22.62 -1.44
CA ASP A 485 15.48 -23.22 -2.27
C ASP A 485 15.86 -22.32 -3.47
N ASP A 486 17.15 -21.97 -3.61
CA ASP A 486 17.80 -21.19 -4.70
C ASP A 486 17.32 -21.52 -6.13
N ASN A 487 16.77 -22.71 -6.33
CA ASN A 487 16.35 -23.24 -7.62
C ASN A 487 14.85 -23.06 -7.93
N ILE A 488 14.02 -22.70 -6.95
CA ILE A 488 12.57 -22.51 -7.16
C ILE A 488 12.28 -21.08 -7.62
N TYR A 489 13.03 -20.07 -7.11
CA TYR A 489 12.70 -18.66 -7.34
C TYR A 489 13.83 -17.84 -7.98
N GLY A 490 15.03 -18.41 -8.16
CA GLY A 490 16.19 -17.70 -8.68
C GLY A 490 16.67 -16.61 -7.71
N ASN A 491 17.92 -16.21 -7.82
CA ASN A 491 18.52 -15.13 -7.04
C ASN A 491 17.73 -13.82 -7.26
N LEU A 492 16.68 -13.59 -6.48
CA LEU A 492 16.07 -12.27 -6.34
C LEU A 492 17.17 -11.43 -5.69
N ASN A 493 17.75 -10.51 -6.45
CA ASN A 493 18.79 -9.62 -5.94
C ASN A 493 18.13 -8.55 -5.03
N GLY A 494 17.63 -8.97 -3.87
CA GLY A 494 17.06 -8.12 -2.84
C GLY A 494 15.57 -7.76 -3.00
N LEU A 495 15.00 -7.21 -1.92
CA LEU A 495 13.61 -6.78 -1.71
C LEU A 495 13.04 -5.85 -2.79
N ASN A 496 13.91 -5.12 -3.50
CA ASN A 496 13.54 -4.17 -4.56
C ASN A 496 12.69 -4.77 -5.70
N ASP A 497 12.72 -6.10 -5.92
CA ASP A 497 11.90 -6.76 -6.95
C ASP A 497 10.48 -7.12 -6.44
N ILE A 498 10.22 -7.14 -5.11
CA ILE A 498 8.96 -7.58 -4.48
C ILE A 498 8.11 -6.41 -3.95
N GLU A 499 8.70 -5.27 -3.56
CA GLU A 499 7.97 -4.09 -3.04
C GLU A 499 6.83 -3.62 -3.98
N ASP A 500 7.05 -3.73 -5.29
CA ASP A 500 6.06 -3.42 -6.35
C ASP A 500 5.31 -4.65 -6.90
N ALA A 501 5.48 -5.83 -6.31
CA ALA A 501 4.84 -7.06 -6.77
C ALA A 501 3.32 -6.95 -6.63
N ARG A 502 2.62 -7.19 -7.74
CA ARG A 502 1.15 -7.15 -7.82
C ARG A 502 0.63 -8.30 -8.67
N GLU A 503 -0.53 -8.82 -8.27
CA GLU A 503 -1.28 -9.84 -9.00
C GLU A 503 -2.51 -9.25 -9.66
N ILE A 504 -2.84 -9.69 -10.88
CA ILE A 504 -4.09 -9.25 -11.49
C ILE A 504 -5.24 -10.15 -11.01
N LEU A 505 -6.24 -9.55 -10.38
CA LEU A 505 -7.47 -10.21 -9.94
C LEU A 505 -8.40 -10.49 -11.12
N GLY A 506 -8.37 -9.61 -12.12
CA GLY A 506 -9.10 -9.75 -13.37
C GLY A 506 -9.56 -8.42 -13.94
N TYR A 507 -10.43 -8.52 -14.94
CA TYR A 507 -10.92 -7.45 -15.79
C TYR A 507 -12.44 -7.37 -15.75
N VAL A 508 -12.97 -6.15 -15.84
CA VAL A 508 -14.40 -5.89 -16.06
C VAL A 508 -14.57 -4.78 -17.10
N PRO A 509 -15.55 -4.86 -18.02
CA PRO A 509 -15.81 -3.77 -18.95
C PRO A 509 -16.33 -2.51 -18.24
N ILE A 510 -15.96 -1.36 -18.80
CA ILE A 510 -16.48 -0.04 -18.41
C ILE A 510 -17.67 0.29 -19.33
N GLU A 511 -18.80 0.68 -18.72
CA GLU A 511 -20.01 0.98 -19.46
C GLU A 511 -19.93 2.30 -20.24
N ALA A 512 -20.90 2.56 -21.11
CA ALA A 512 -20.83 3.71 -22.04
C ALA A 512 -20.86 5.08 -21.37
N ASP A 513 -21.44 5.17 -20.17
CA ASP A 513 -21.42 6.36 -19.32
C ASP A 513 -20.19 6.44 -18.40
N GLY A 514 -19.26 5.49 -18.50
CA GLY A 514 -18.07 5.40 -17.65
C GLY A 514 -18.26 4.62 -16.36
N SER A 515 -19.48 4.14 -16.05
CA SER A 515 -19.76 3.42 -14.81
C SER A 515 -19.22 2.00 -14.81
N VAL A 516 -18.89 1.50 -13.61
CA VAL A 516 -18.43 0.13 -13.35
C VAL A 516 -19.13 -0.40 -12.11
N LYS A 517 -19.68 -1.62 -12.16
CA LYS A 517 -20.24 -2.31 -10.99
C LYS A 517 -19.84 -3.79 -11.04
N THR A 518 -18.92 -4.20 -10.17
CA THR A 518 -18.28 -5.52 -10.25
C THR A 518 -18.07 -6.14 -8.88
N LYS A 519 -18.11 -7.48 -8.83
CA LYS A 519 -17.66 -8.24 -7.67
C LYS A 519 -16.15 -8.12 -7.54
N VAL A 520 -15.68 -8.05 -6.30
CA VAL A 520 -14.26 -8.07 -5.94
C VAL A 520 -14.05 -9.05 -4.79
N PRO A 521 -12.93 -9.78 -4.73
CA PRO A 521 -12.60 -10.59 -3.56
C PRO A 521 -12.67 -9.76 -2.28
N ALA A 522 -13.26 -10.32 -1.23
CA ALA A 522 -13.29 -9.68 0.08
C ALA A 522 -11.98 -9.95 0.87
N ASP A 523 -11.78 -9.20 1.95
CA ASP A 523 -10.73 -9.44 2.96
C ASP A 523 -9.30 -9.40 2.40
N LEU A 524 -9.05 -8.55 1.40
CA LEU A 524 -7.70 -8.29 0.91
C LEU A 524 -7.52 -6.85 0.42
N ALA A 525 -6.26 -6.44 0.36
CA ALA A 525 -5.80 -5.20 -0.24
C ALA A 525 -5.82 -5.28 -1.78
N PHE A 526 -6.61 -4.43 -2.44
CA PHE A 526 -6.57 -4.29 -3.89
C PHE A 526 -6.61 -2.83 -4.36
N THR A 527 -6.12 -2.62 -5.58
CA THR A 527 -6.22 -1.36 -6.32
C THR A 527 -6.69 -1.64 -7.75
N PHE A 528 -6.79 -0.62 -8.61
CA PHE A 528 -7.23 -0.76 -9.98
C PHE A 528 -6.59 0.24 -10.95
N GLU A 529 -6.70 -0.10 -12.24
CA GLU A 529 -6.23 0.70 -13.36
C GLU A 529 -7.31 0.80 -14.45
N VAL A 530 -7.40 1.96 -15.08
CA VAL A 530 -8.30 2.20 -16.22
C VAL A 530 -7.56 1.86 -17.51
N LEU A 531 -8.14 0.96 -18.30
CA LEU A 531 -7.52 0.45 -19.52
C LEU A 531 -8.26 0.87 -20.79
N ASN A 532 -7.52 1.00 -21.88
CA ASN A 532 -8.08 1.22 -23.21
C ASN A 532 -8.57 -0.08 -23.89
N LYS A 533 -9.02 0.04 -25.14
CA LYS A 533 -9.54 -1.08 -25.95
C LYS A 533 -8.51 -2.18 -26.20
N ASP A 534 -7.22 -1.85 -26.16
CA ASP A 534 -6.10 -2.76 -26.41
C ASP A 534 -5.60 -3.41 -25.11
N GLY A 535 -6.17 -3.04 -23.96
CA GLY A 535 -5.83 -3.59 -22.64
C GLY A 535 -4.66 -2.89 -21.94
N HIS A 536 -4.22 -1.73 -22.45
CA HIS A 536 -3.13 -0.97 -21.85
C HIS A 536 -3.67 0.05 -20.86
N SER A 537 -2.94 0.29 -19.77
CA SER A 537 -3.27 1.38 -18.83
C SER A 537 -3.23 2.74 -19.53
N ILE A 538 -4.18 3.62 -19.20
CA ILE A 538 -4.27 4.99 -19.74
C ILE A 538 -4.29 6.08 -18.67
N GLN A 539 -4.12 5.69 -17.42
CA GLN A 539 -3.98 6.58 -16.27
C GLN A 539 -2.93 6.01 -15.33
N ALA A 540 -2.42 6.84 -14.42
CA ALA A 540 -1.70 6.33 -13.27
C ALA A 540 -2.59 5.34 -12.49
N ARG A 541 -1.95 4.32 -11.91
CA ARG A 541 -2.62 3.39 -11.00
C ARG A 541 -3.24 4.17 -9.85
N HIS A 542 -4.37 3.69 -9.33
CA HIS A 542 -4.95 4.27 -8.13
C HIS A 542 -3.99 4.00 -6.94
N PRO A 543 -3.42 5.03 -6.31
CA PRO A 543 -2.30 4.85 -5.36
C PRO A 543 -2.75 4.39 -3.97
N VAL A 544 -4.07 4.38 -3.71
CA VAL A 544 -4.62 3.96 -2.42
C VAL A 544 -5.20 2.56 -2.52
N THR A 545 -4.83 1.71 -1.56
CA THR A 545 -5.39 0.37 -1.42
C THR A 545 -6.81 0.40 -0.86
N ILE A 546 -7.70 -0.35 -1.48
CA ILE A 546 -9.09 -0.56 -1.08
C ILE A 546 -9.24 -1.96 -0.50
N THR A 547 -10.14 -2.09 0.47
CA THR A 547 -10.54 -3.37 1.05
C THR A 547 -12.05 -3.36 1.25
N LEU A 548 -12.70 -4.49 0.98
CA LEU A 548 -14.11 -4.72 1.29
C LEU A 548 -14.28 -5.99 2.10
N ARG A 549 -15.21 -5.97 3.06
CA ARG A 549 -15.64 -7.16 3.79
C ARG A 549 -16.63 -7.98 2.94
N PRO A 550 -16.83 -9.28 3.24
CA PRO A 550 -17.80 -10.10 2.52
C PRO A 550 -19.21 -9.50 2.59
N GLY A 551 -19.83 -9.30 1.43
CA GLY A 551 -21.16 -8.69 1.33
C GLY A 551 -21.21 -7.17 1.37
N GLU A 552 -20.07 -6.49 1.55
CA GLU A 552 -19.98 -5.03 1.54
C GLU A 552 -20.13 -4.48 0.12
N THR A 553 -20.80 -3.32 -0.02
CA THR A 553 -20.80 -2.54 -1.25
C THR A 553 -20.09 -1.21 -1.03
N ARG A 554 -19.13 -0.88 -1.90
CA ARG A 554 -18.48 0.42 -1.95
C ARG A 554 -18.88 1.17 -3.20
N GLU A 555 -19.39 2.38 -3.02
CA GLU A 555 -19.62 3.31 -4.12
C GLU A 555 -18.58 4.44 -4.11
N CYS A 556 -18.01 4.72 -5.28
CA CYS A 556 -17.16 5.88 -5.56
C CYS A 556 -17.88 6.75 -6.61
N HIS A 557 -18.00 8.06 -6.35
CA HIS A 557 -18.55 8.99 -7.35
C HIS A 557 -17.68 9.07 -8.62
N GLY A 558 -16.36 9.09 -8.43
CA GLY A 558 -15.38 9.20 -9.51
C GLY A 558 -13.96 8.91 -9.02
N CYS A 559 -12.99 9.20 -9.88
CA CYS A 559 -11.57 9.28 -9.55
C CYS A 559 -11.28 10.59 -8.78
N HIS A 560 -10.14 10.65 -8.10
CA HIS A 560 -9.69 11.80 -7.31
C HIS A 560 -8.23 12.12 -7.62
N ASP A 561 -7.87 13.41 -7.73
CA ASP A 561 -6.48 13.85 -7.75
C ASP A 561 -6.12 14.38 -6.35
N PRO A 562 -5.16 13.77 -5.62
CA PRO A 562 -4.81 14.22 -4.26
C PRO A 562 -4.30 15.67 -4.22
N ARG A 563 -3.87 16.23 -5.36
CA ARG A 563 -3.42 17.63 -5.48
C ARG A 563 -4.60 18.61 -5.66
N SER A 564 -5.82 18.12 -5.79
CA SER A 564 -7.03 18.95 -5.91
C SER A 564 -7.35 19.63 -4.58
N ALA A 565 -6.99 20.92 -4.49
CA ALA A 565 -7.23 21.71 -3.30
C ALA A 565 -8.73 21.77 -2.92
N GLY A 566 -9.02 21.42 -1.67
CA GLY A 566 -10.36 21.54 -1.08
C GLY A 566 -11.31 20.37 -1.38
N VAL A 567 -10.82 19.27 -1.93
CA VAL A 567 -11.57 18.02 -2.09
C VAL A 567 -10.99 16.98 -1.15
N VAL A 568 -11.83 16.40 -0.28
CA VAL A 568 -11.40 15.36 0.65
C VAL A 568 -11.37 14.01 -0.07
N HIS A 569 -10.26 13.29 0.02
CA HIS A 569 -10.13 11.96 -0.54
C HIS A 569 -11.03 10.95 0.17
N GLY A 570 -11.90 10.25 -0.57
CA GLY A 570 -12.51 8.98 -0.12
C GLY A 570 -13.30 9.01 1.19
N ARG A 571 -13.90 10.15 1.56
CA ARG A 571 -14.70 10.29 2.79
C ARG A 571 -16.17 10.58 2.48
N GLU A 572 -17.02 9.67 2.93
CA GLU A 572 -18.46 9.74 2.72
C GLU A 572 -19.05 11.05 3.27
N GLY A 573 -19.88 11.70 2.45
CA GLY A 573 -20.53 12.97 2.76
C GLY A 573 -19.64 14.21 2.60
N GLN A 574 -18.36 14.04 2.26
CA GLN A 574 -17.44 15.12 1.89
C GLN A 574 -16.91 15.00 0.45
N GLU A 575 -17.29 13.94 -0.27
CA GLU A 575 -16.94 13.81 -1.68
C GLU A 575 -17.63 14.86 -2.57
N PRO A 576 -17.01 15.26 -3.69
CA PRO A 576 -17.66 16.07 -4.70
C PRO A 576 -18.93 15.39 -5.20
N ALA A 577 -19.91 16.19 -5.61
CA ALA A 577 -21.11 15.65 -6.23
C ALA A 577 -20.73 14.86 -7.50
N ALA A 578 -21.27 13.64 -7.63
CA ALA A 578 -21.03 12.82 -8.81
C ALA A 578 -21.39 13.55 -10.09
N LEU A 579 -20.48 13.53 -11.07
CA LEU A 579 -20.73 13.99 -12.43
C LEU A 579 -21.74 13.10 -13.15
N ASN A 580 -21.64 11.77 -12.95
CA ASN A 580 -22.60 10.82 -13.50
C ASN A 580 -23.83 10.69 -12.60
N MET A 581 -24.85 11.50 -12.89
CA MET A 581 -26.15 11.42 -12.22
C MET A 581 -27.01 10.23 -12.68
N GLY A 582 -26.51 9.36 -13.56
CA GLY A 582 -27.25 8.23 -14.10
C GLY A 582 -28.43 8.65 -14.99
N SER A 583 -29.45 7.79 -15.09
CA SER A 583 -30.62 8.05 -15.93
C SER A 583 -31.37 9.31 -15.48
N PRO A 584 -31.66 10.27 -16.38
CA PRO A 584 -32.34 11.51 -16.03
C PRO A 584 -33.85 11.33 -15.78
N THR A 585 -34.43 10.18 -16.17
CA THR A 585 -35.87 9.91 -16.05
C THR A 585 -36.15 8.43 -15.90
N SER A 586 -37.04 8.06 -14.98
CA SER A 586 -37.55 6.69 -14.86
C SER A 586 -38.44 6.31 -16.07
N GLY A 587 -38.40 5.05 -16.48
CA GLY A 587 -39.33 4.50 -17.48
C GLY A 587 -38.95 4.76 -18.94
N ALA A 588 -37.72 5.21 -19.21
CA ALA A 588 -37.18 5.37 -20.55
C ALA A 588 -35.78 4.73 -20.63
N ASN A 589 -35.46 4.10 -21.77
CA ASN A 589 -34.12 3.55 -22.01
C ASN A 589 -33.10 4.68 -22.15
N PHE A 590 -31.83 4.36 -21.89
CA PHE A 590 -30.73 5.19 -22.37
C PHE A 590 -30.83 5.35 -23.90
N PRO A 591 -30.49 6.52 -24.48
CA PRO A 591 -30.63 6.76 -25.91
C PRO A 591 -29.96 5.67 -26.76
N GLY A 592 -30.73 5.08 -27.69
CA GLY A 592 -30.22 4.04 -28.60
C GLY A 592 -30.10 2.64 -28.00
N THR A 593 -30.51 2.42 -26.74
CA THR A 593 -30.36 1.13 -26.05
C THR A 593 -31.69 0.42 -25.76
N GLN A 594 -31.61 -0.89 -25.51
CA GLN A 594 -32.75 -1.68 -25.04
C GLN A 594 -32.29 -2.89 -24.20
N ARG A 595 -32.82 -3.02 -22.99
CA ARG A 595 -32.59 -4.17 -22.09
C ARG A 595 -33.91 -4.73 -21.57
N TYR A 596 -33.85 -5.88 -20.91
CA TYR A 596 -35.01 -6.68 -20.50
C TYR A 596 -34.87 -7.20 -19.06
N LEU A 597 -35.99 -7.56 -18.41
CA LEU A 597 -36.01 -8.01 -17.02
C LEU A 597 -35.37 -9.41 -16.85
N LEU A 598 -34.63 -9.58 -15.75
CA LEU A 598 -33.89 -10.81 -15.38
C LEU A 598 -34.76 -11.89 -14.67
N SER A 599 -36.03 -11.58 -14.36
CA SER A 599 -36.98 -12.30 -13.48
C SER A 599 -36.86 -13.84 -13.38
N VAL A 600 -37.03 -14.35 -12.15
CA VAL A 600 -37.27 -15.77 -11.82
C VAL A 600 -38.65 -16.26 -12.27
N ASN A 601 -39.63 -15.36 -12.45
CA ASN A 601 -40.92 -15.67 -13.05
C ASN A 601 -40.77 -15.68 -14.58
N GLU A 602 -40.91 -16.87 -15.18
CA GLU A 602 -40.77 -17.06 -16.63
C GLU A 602 -41.72 -16.18 -17.47
N ALA A 603 -42.83 -15.72 -16.90
CA ALA A 603 -43.79 -14.83 -17.55
C ALA A 603 -43.32 -13.37 -17.69
N ASP A 604 -42.41 -12.91 -16.81
CA ASP A 604 -41.90 -11.53 -16.80
C ASP A 604 -40.51 -11.43 -17.47
N ARG A 605 -39.81 -12.57 -17.62
CA ARG A 605 -38.52 -12.66 -18.30
C ARG A 605 -38.67 -12.25 -19.77
N GLY A 606 -37.84 -11.31 -20.20
CA GLY A 606 -37.89 -10.80 -21.58
C GLY A 606 -38.89 -9.67 -21.81
N LEU A 607 -39.51 -9.12 -20.76
CA LEU A 607 -40.20 -7.82 -20.83
C LEU A 607 -39.16 -6.67 -20.84
N PRO A 608 -39.43 -5.54 -21.53
CA PRO A 608 -38.55 -4.37 -21.47
C PRO A 608 -38.29 -3.93 -20.03
N ALA A 609 -37.01 -3.77 -19.69
CA ALA A 609 -36.57 -3.15 -18.45
C ALA A 609 -36.30 -1.67 -18.70
N TYR A 610 -36.54 -0.84 -17.68
CA TYR A 610 -36.25 0.58 -17.74
C TYR A 610 -35.49 0.98 -16.49
N PRO A 611 -34.44 1.83 -16.61
CA PRO A 611 -33.71 2.32 -15.45
C PRO A 611 -34.59 3.21 -14.58
N GLU A 612 -34.29 3.25 -13.28
CA GLU A 612 -34.81 4.26 -12.37
C GLU A 612 -34.03 5.58 -12.54
N MET A 613 -34.62 6.69 -12.09
CA MET A 613 -33.94 7.99 -12.15
C MET A 613 -32.76 7.93 -11.18
N GLY A 614 -31.56 8.35 -11.61
CA GLY A 614 -30.35 8.26 -10.80
C GLY A 614 -29.46 7.04 -11.07
N GLN A 615 -30.02 5.98 -11.66
CA GLN A 615 -29.33 4.71 -11.87
C GLN A 615 -28.31 4.83 -13.01
N THR A 616 -27.05 4.45 -12.75
CA THR A 616 -25.99 4.40 -13.79
C THR A 616 -26.22 3.25 -14.77
N MET A 617 -25.52 3.25 -15.90
CA MET A 617 -25.62 2.14 -16.87
C MET A 617 -25.14 0.82 -16.25
N ALA A 618 -24.08 0.82 -15.43
CA ALA A 618 -23.58 -0.38 -14.74
C ALA A 618 -24.56 -0.91 -13.70
N GLU A 619 -25.18 -0.05 -12.90
CA GLU A 619 -26.24 -0.45 -11.97
C GLU A 619 -27.42 -1.08 -12.71
N PHE A 620 -27.90 -0.41 -13.76
CA PHE A 620 -29.02 -0.93 -14.54
C PHE A 620 -28.65 -2.24 -15.26
N ALA A 621 -27.41 -2.40 -15.72
CA ALA A 621 -26.92 -3.64 -16.31
C ALA A 621 -26.81 -4.79 -15.29
N ALA A 622 -26.57 -4.49 -14.01
CA ALA A 622 -26.55 -5.46 -12.93
C ALA A 622 -27.97 -5.96 -12.55
N GLU A 623 -29.03 -5.32 -13.01
CA GLU A 623 -30.42 -5.70 -12.71
C GLU A 623 -31.21 -6.15 -13.97
N SER A 624 -30.60 -6.03 -15.15
CA SER A 624 -31.24 -6.31 -16.43
C SER A 624 -30.38 -7.13 -17.38
N THR A 625 -31.05 -7.87 -18.29
CA THR A 625 -30.39 -8.69 -19.31
C THR A 625 -30.45 -8.02 -20.69
N PHE A 626 -29.41 -8.28 -21.50
CA PHE A 626 -29.37 -7.96 -22.91
C PHE A 626 -29.84 -9.16 -23.74
N CYS A 627 -30.59 -8.89 -24.81
CA CYS A 627 -31.05 -9.93 -25.74
C CYS A 627 -30.55 -9.63 -27.16
N GLU A 628 -30.17 -10.68 -27.88
CA GLU A 628 -29.68 -10.59 -29.25
C GLU A 628 -30.49 -11.46 -30.22
N ARG A 629 -30.51 -11.08 -31.50
CA ARG A 629 -31.05 -11.92 -32.57
C ARG A 629 -29.98 -12.86 -33.11
N VAL A 630 -30.15 -14.16 -32.89
CA VAL A 630 -29.30 -15.21 -33.48
C VAL A 630 -30.15 -16.01 -34.45
N ASN A 631 -29.76 -16.03 -35.73
CA ASN A 631 -30.47 -16.78 -36.79
C ASN A 631 -31.98 -16.47 -36.93
N GLY A 632 -32.40 -15.26 -36.55
CA GLY A 632 -33.80 -14.81 -36.62
C GLY A 632 -34.62 -15.02 -35.34
N GLU A 633 -34.05 -15.68 -34.32
CA GLU A 633 -34.67 -15.87 -33.00
C GLU A 633 -34.03 -14.95 -31.95
N ILE A 634 -34.83 -14.48 -30.99
CA ILE A 634 -34.35 -13.63 -29.88
C ILE A 634 -33.89 -14.55 -28.75
N SER A 635 -32.63 -14.39 -28.34
CA SER A 635 -32.04 -15.08 -27.20
C SER A 635 -31.67 -14.07 -26.13
N CYS A 636 -32.17 -14.30 -24.91
CA CYS A 636 -31.89 -13.49 -23.72
C CYS A 636 -31.19 -14.40 -22.70
N GLY A 637 -30.02 -13.99 -22.21
CA GLY A 637 -29.27 -14.75 -21.20
C GLY A 637 -28.67 -13.83 -20.16
N ALA A 638 -28.52 -14.31 -18.92
CA ALA A 638 -27.68 -13.63 -17.95
C ALA A 638 -26.25 -13.53 -18.51
N ALA A 639 -25.61 -12.38 -18.39
CA ALA A 639 -24.18 -12.26 -18.61
C ALA A 639 -23.49 -12.97 -17.44
N GLN A 640 -23.16 -14.25 -17.65
CA GLN A 640 -22.42 -15.15 -16.76
C GLN A 640 -22.56 -14.92 -15.24
N GLY A 641 -23.55 -15.58 -14.65
CA GLY A 641 -23.61 -15.90 -13.22
C GLY A 641 -24.67 -16.99 -12.96
N PRO A 642 -24.42 -17.99 -12.09
CA PRO A 642 -25.41 -18.99 -11.73
C PRO A 642 -26.24 -18.53 -10.52
N GLY A 643 -27.56 -18.46 -10.68
CA GLY A 643 -28.53 -18.34 -9.58
C GLY A 643 -28.82 -16.92 -9.10
N THR A 644 -30.11 -16.57 -9.19
CA THR A 644 -30.90 -15.49 -8.55
C THR A 644 -30.66 -14.02 -8.95
N ASP A 645 -31.77 -13.38 -9.34
CA ASP A 645 -32.18 -11.95 -9.39
C ASP A 645 -31.24 -10.81 -9.84
N ARG A 646 -29.92 -11.01 -10.01
CA ARG A 646 -28.98 -9.98 -10.49
C ARG A 646 -27.96 -10.50 -11.51
N ASN A 647 -27.48 -9.58 -12.34
CA ASN A 647 -26.49 -9.73 -13.40
C ASN A 647 -25.19 -8.95 -13.05
N GLU A 648 -24.85 -8.88 -11.77
CA GLU A 648 -23.62 -8.26 -11.28
C GLU A 648 -22.40 -8.92 -11.94
N MET A 649 -21.59 -8.11 -12.63
CA MET A 649 -20.44 -8.61 -13.37
C MET A 649 -19.42 -9.20 -12.41
N SER A 650 -19.03 -10.44 -12.68
CA SER A 650 -17.81 -11.00 -12.11
C SER A 650 -16.61 -10.51 -12.93
N LEU A 651 -15.45 -10.45 -12.29
CA LEU A 651 -14.21 -10.28 -13.03
C LEU A 651 -14.01 -11.45 -14.00
N SER A 652 -13.19 -11.22 -15.02
CA SER A 652 -12.68 -12.25 -15.91
C SER A 652 -11.15 -12.21 -15.92
N VAL A 653 -10.49 -13.35 -16.11
CA VAL A 653 -9.04 -13.37 -16.37
C VAL A 653 -8.71 -12.94 -17.80
N ASP A 654 -9.72 -12.85 -18.66
CA ASP A 654 -9.63 -12.45 -20.05
C ASP A 654 -10.23 -11.04 -20.25
N ILE A 655 -9.78 -10.36 -21.30
CA ILE A 655 -10.41 -9.10 -21.72
C ILE A 655 -11.54 -9.45 -22.67
N LEU A 656 -12.79 -9.27 -22.23
CA LEU A 656 -13.98 -9.66 -22.96
C LEU A 656 -14.86 -8.44 -23.22
N TYR A 657 -15.00 -8.03 -24.48
CA TYR A 657 -15.95 -6.98 -24.85
C TYR A 657 -17.10 -7.51 -25.68
N LYS A 658 -18.31 -7.23 -25.20
CA LYS A 658 -19.55 -7.36 -25.95
C LYS A 658 -20.33 -6.06 -25.84
N ASP A 659 -20.81 -5.55 -26.97
CA ASP A 659 -21.73 -4.41 -26.99
C ASP A 659 -23.13 -4.86 -26.55
N VAL A 660 -23.38 -4.76 -25.24
CA VAL A 660 -24.65 -5.17 -24.59
C VAL A 660 -25.67 -4.02 -24.51
N TRP A 661 -25.40 -2.90 -25.18
CA TRP A 661 -26.24 -1.71 -25.10
C TRP A 661 -26.96 -1.41 -26.40
N ALA A 662 -26.44 -1.83 -27.55
CA ALA A 662 -27.14 -1.66 -28.82
C ALA A 662 -28.58 -2.22 -28.77
N ALA A 663 -29.58 -1.44 -29.22
CA ALA A 663 -30.95 -1.97 -29.35
C ALA A 663 -31.01 -3.17 -30.32
N ILE A 664 -31.98 -4.07 -30.13
CA ILE A 664 -32.04 -5.38 -30.82
C ILE A 664 -32.05 -5.32 -32.35
N ASP A 665 -32.53 -4.21 -32.92
CA ASP A 665 -32.61 -3.99 -34.38
C ASP A 665 -31.56 -2.98 -34.89
N THR A 666 -30.56 -2.65 -34.07
CA THR A 666 -29.40 -1.83 -34.45
C THR A 666 -28.16 -2.70 -34.63
N THR A 667 -27.19 -2.24 -35.43
CA THR A 667 -25.92 -2.95 -35.59
C THR A 667 -25.04 -2.66 -34.37
N PRO A 668 -24.74 -3.65 -33.51
CA PRO A 668 -23.85 -3.45 -32.39
C PRO A 668 -22.41 -3.25 -32.86
N THR A 669 -21.59 -2.62 -32.02
CA THR A 669 -20.14 -2.60 -32.25
C THR A 669 -19.61 -4.04 -32.23
N PRO A 670 -18.69 -4.44 -33.14
CA PRO A 670 -18.12 -5.78 -33.13
C PRO A 670 -17.56 -6.14 -31.75
N SER A 671 -17.96 -7.32 -31.25
CA SER A 671 -17.37 -7.89 -30.04
C SER A 671 -15.94 -8.34 -30.32
N PHE A 672 -15.10 -8.28 -29.30
CA PHE A 672 -13.72 -8.77 -29.38
C PHE A 672 -13.31 -9.36 -28.03
N ASP A 673 -12.29 -10.21 -28.08
CA ASP A 673 -11.76 -10.86 -26.91
C ASP A 673 -10.23 -11.01 -26.99
N PHE A 674 -9.57 -10.84 -25.86
CA PHE A 674 -8.17 -11.22 -25.66
C PHE A 674 -8.13 -12.29 -24.56
N THR A 675 -8.24 -13.55 -24.99
CA THR A 675 -8.24 -14.71 -24.08
C THR A 675 -6.91 -15.46 -24.07
N TYR A 676 -6.49 -15.97 -22.92
CA TYR A 676 -5.34 -16.87 -22.85
C TYR A 676 -5.53 -18.15 -23.67
N ASN A 677 -6.76 -18.66 -23.75
CA ASN A 677 -7.13 -19.86 -24.52
C ASN A 677 -6.85 -19.77 -26.03
N LYS A 678 -6.54 -18.58 -26.55
CA LYS A 678 -6.25 -18.33 -27.98
C LYS A 678 -4.83 -17.83 -28.21
N MET A 679 -3.95 -17.87 -27.20
CA MET A 679 -2.53 -17.51 -27.37
C MET A 679 -1.83 -18.42 -28.38
N ILE A 680 -2.05 -19.73 -28.27
CA ILE A 680 -1.53 -20.73 -29.20
C ILE A 680 -2.68 -21.26 -30.04
N PRO A 681 -2.75 -20.93 -31.34
CA PRO A 681 -3.84 -21.38 -32.20
C PRO A 681 -3.93 -22.91 -32.25
N SER A 682 -5.11 -23.45 -31.96
CA SER A 682 -5.42 -24.90 -31.98
C SER A 682 -4.73 -25.75 -30.89
N ALA A 683 -4.07 -25.15 -29.90
CA ALA A 683 -3.61 -25.88 -28.72
C ALA A 683 -4.79 -26.23 -27.81
N ALA A 684 -4.67 -27.34 -27.06
CA ALA A 684 -5.60 -27.62 -25.98
C ALA A 684 -5.35 -26.63 -24.81
N PRO A 685 -6.36 -26.20 -24.04
CA PRO A 685 -6.19 -25.25 -22.96
C PRO A 685 -5.10 -25.61 -21.96
N GLU A 686 -4.92 -26.89 -21.65
CA GLU A 686 -3.91 -27.45 -20.76
C GLU A 686 -2.46 -27.33 -21.30
N ASP A 687 -2.30 -27.21 -22.62
CA ASP A 687 -0.98 -27.09 -23.28
C ASP A 687 -0.53 -25.61 -23.44
N ILE A 688 -1.38 -24.66 -23.04
CA ILE A 688 -1.08 -23.23 -23.13
C ILE A 688 -0.38 -22.82 -21.83
N PRO A 689 0.83 -22.24 -21.89
CA PRO A 689 1.52 -21.69 -20.73
C PRO A 689 0.88 -20.35 -20.33
N ALA A 690 -0.35 -20.42 -19.82
CA ALA A 690 -1.11 -19.27 -19.37
C ALA A 690 -0.69 -18.91 -17.93
N PRO A 691 -0.62 -17.61 -17.59
CA PRO A 691 -0.30 -17.12 -16.24
C PRO A 691 -1.40 -17.37 -15.20
N VAL A 692 -2.30 -18.32 -15.46
CA VAL A 692 -3.46 -18.61 -14.63
C VAL A 692 -3.97 -20.03 -14.92
N ASN A 693 -4.47 -20.70 -13.87
CA ASN A 693 -4.98 -22.06 -13.99
C ASN A 693 -6.17 -22.19 -14.95
N GLU A 694 -6.41 -23.40 -15.46
CA GLU A 694 -7.50 -23.68 -16.41
C GLU A 694 -8.88 -23.39 -15.83
N GLY A 695 -9.11 -23.67 -14.55
CA GLY A 695 -10.40 -23.42 -13.88
C GLY A 695 -10.82 -21.95 -13.96
N CYS A 696 -9.89 -21.05 -13.67
CA CYS A 696 -10.09 -19.60 -13.74
C CYS A 696 -10.29 -19.07 -15.17
N ARG A 697 -9.72 -19.74 -16.19
CA ARG A 697 -10.00 -19.44 -17.61
C ARG A 697 -11.40 -19.88 -18.05
N MET A 698 -12.03 -20.79 -17.31
CA MET A 698 -13.38 -21.28 -17.60
C MET A 698 -14.44 -20.53 -16.80
N ALA A 699 -14.17 -20.25 -15.53
CA ALA A 699 -15.03 -19.47 -14.65
C ALA A 699 -14.19 -18.80 -13.57
N TRP A 700 -14.31 -17.48 -13.46
CA TRP A 700 -13.64 -16.73 -12.41
C TRP A 700 -14.23 -17.05 -11.03
N SER A 701 -13.37 -17.14 -10.02
CA SER A 701 -13.68 -17.22 -8.60
C SER A 701 -12.83 -16.21 -7.82
N PRO A 702 -13.16 -15.90 -6.56
CA PRO A 702 -12.40 -14.95 -5.73
C PRO A 702 -10.93 -15.34 -5.54
N GLY A 703 -10.58 -16.63 -5.69
CA GLY A 703 -9.20 -17.12 -5.61
C GLY A 703 -8.41 -17.04 -6.93
N CYS A 704 -9.00 -16.57 -8.03
CA CYS A 704 -8.29 -16.47 -9.30
C CYS A 704 -7.25 -15.35 -9.30
N ARG A 705 -5.99 -15.69 -9.60
CA ARG A 705 -4.88 -14.75 -9.77
C ARG A 705 -4.23 -14.96 -11.13
N ILE A 706 -3.81 -13.87 -11.75
CA ILE A 706 -2.93 -13.89 -12.92
C ILE A 706 -1.52 -13.54 -12.44
N ILE A 707 -0.61 -14.50 -12.58
CA ILE A 707 0.77 -14.45 -12.12
C ILE A 707 1.68 -14.64 -13.32
N VAL A 708 2.35 -13.55 -13.72
CA VAL A 708 3.26 -13.51 -14.85
C VAL A 708 4.69 -13.80 -14.40
N ASN A 709 5.20 -14.93 -14.87
CA ASN A 709 6.60 -15.30 -14.79
C ASN A 709 7.26 -15.10 -16.15
N TYR A 710 8.37 -14.37 -16.20
CA TYR A 710 9.05 -14.10 -17.47
C TYR A 710 9.57 -15.38 -18.15
N GLU A 711 10.22 -16.28 -17.41
CA GLU A 711 10.81 -17.52 -17.92
C GLU A 711 9.77 -18.49 -18.47
N TYR A 712 8.62 -18.61 -17.80
CA TYR A 712 7.58 -19.59 -18.18
C TYR A 712 6.50 -19.02 -19.11
N HIS A 713 6.18 -17.72 -19.02
CA HIS A 713 5.07 -17.13 -19.78
C HIS A 713 5.56 -16.23 -20.92
N ILE A 714 6.62 -15.45 -20.73
CA ILE A 714 7.08 -14.46 -21.73
C ILE A 714 8.13 -15.04 -22.67
N GLN A 715 9.18 -15.69 -22.14
CA GLN A 715 10.26 -16.26 -22.96
C GLN A 715 9.77 -17.21 -24.06
N PRO A 716 8.81 -18.12 -23.81
CA PRO A 716 8.34 -19.04 -24.85
C PRO A 716 7.72 -18.32 -26.05
N LEU A 717 7.21 -17.08 -25.88
CA LEU A 717 6.66 -16.28 -26.99
C LEU A 717 7.73 -15.98 -28.05
N TRP A 718 8.99 -15.78 -27.65
CA TRP A 718 10.12 -15.48 -28.53
C TRP A 718 10.61 -16.72 -29.30
N GLU A 719 10.46 -17.89 -28.67
CA GLU A 719 10.98 -19.17 -29.15
C GLU A 719 9.99 -19.91 -30.05
N ARG A 720 8.70 -19.60 -29.89
CA ARG A 720 7.61 -20.28 -30.58
C ARG A 720 7.80 -20.28 -32.09
N ASP A 721 7.65 -21.47 -32.69
CA ASP A 721 7.54 -21.61 -34.13
C ASP A 721 6.22 -20.98 -34.62
N ARG A 722 6.32 -20.10 -35.61
CA ARG A 722 5.21 -19.36 -36.24
C ARG A 722 5.10 -19.68 -37.74
N GLY A 723 5.77 -20.74 -38.21
CA GLY A 723 5.95 -21.03 -39.63
C GLY A 723 6.95 -20.06 -40.28
N ALA A 724 7.17 -20.17 -41.59
CA ALA A 724 8.11 -19.30 -42.29
C ALA A 724 7.68 -17.82 -42.22
N ILE A 725 8.44 -17.04 -41.47
CA ILE A 725 8.37 -15.59 -41.33
C ILE A 725 9.41 -15.00 -42.26
N THR A 726 9.02 -14.09 -43.15
CA THR A 726 9.96 -13.28 -43.92
C THR A 726 9.88 -11.83 -43.46
N VAL A 727 10.97 -11.33 -42.88
CA VAL A 727 11.16 -9.91 -42.54
C VAL A 727 12.32 -9.41 -43.40
N ASP A 728 12.04 -8.45 -44.28
CA ASP A 728 12.95 -7.98 -45.32
C ASP A 728 13.56 -9.13 -46.15
N THR A 729 14.86 -9.39 -46.02
CA THR A 729 15.58 -10.46 -46.72
C THR A 729 15.79 -11.71 -45.88
N PHE A 730 15.38 -11.71 -44.61
CA PHE A 730 15.59 -12.81 -43.68
C PHE A 730 14.34 -13.68 -43.60
N THR A 731 14.53 -15.00 -43.67
CA THR A 731 13.47 -15.96 -43.41
C THR A 731 13.80 -16.75 -42.15
N ALA A 732 12.89 -16.76 -41.19
CA ALA A 732 13.02 -17.40 -39.89
C ALA A 732 11.69 -18.06 -39.52
N ASN A 733 11.67 -18.97 -38.56
CA ASN A 733 10.43 -19.56 -38.08
C ASN A 733 10.01 -19.05 -36.68
N SER A 734 10.86 -18.29 -36.02
CA SER A 734 10.62 -17.71 -34.69
C SER A 734 11.37 -16.37 -34.57
N CYS A 735 11.13 -15.63 -33.48
CA CYS A 735 11.85 -14.38 -33.22
C CYS A 735 13.36 -14.62 -33.09
N LEU A 736 13.76 -15.76 -32.49
CA LEU A 736 15.17 -16.16 -32.38
C LEU A 736 15.88 -16.31 -33.73
N GLY A 737 15.16 -16.65 -34.80
CA GLY A 737 15.77 -16.77 -36.12
C GLY A 737 16.35 -15.46 -36.66
N CYS A 738 16.01 -14.30 -36.08
CA CYS A 738 16.68 -13.01 -36.31
C CYS A 738 17.36 -12.44 -35.05
N HIS A 739 16.81 -12.71 -33.87
CA HIS A 739 17.23 -12.16 -32.57
C HIS A 739 18.03 -13.17 -31.74
N SER A 740 19.10 -13.72 -32.31
CA SER A 740 20.05 -14.59 -31.62
C SER A 740 21.49 -14.30 -32.04
N ASP A 741 22.44 -14.68 -31.19
CA ASP A 741 23.88 -14.55 -31.37
C ASP A 741 24.48 -15.61 -32.30
N VAL A 742 23.68 -16.57 -32.77
CA VAL A 742 24.06 -17.57 -33.78
C VAL A 742 23.02 -17.65 -34.90
N ASP A 743 23.44 -17.92 -36.13
CA ASP A 743 22.53 -18.21 -37.24
C ASP A 743 22.00 -19.65 -37.23
N ALA A 744 21.21 -20.03 -38.24
CA ALA A 744 20.62 -21.36 -38.36
C ALA A 744 21.66 -22.50 -38.50
N ASP A 745 22.88 -22.18 -38.95
CA ASP A 745 23.99 -23.12 -39.09
C ASP A 745 24.90 -23.14 -37.84
N GLY A 746 24.54 -22.38 -36.80
CA GLY A 746 25.29 -22.25 -35.55
C GLY A 746 26.51 -21.32 -35.67
N ALA A 747 26.64 -20.57 -36.77
CA ALA A 747 27.72 -19.61 -36.91
C ALA A 747 27.40 -18.34 -36.10
N PRO A 748 28.38 -17.77 -35.36
CA PRO A 748 28.16 -16.55 -34.60
C PRO A 748 27.71 -15.39 -35.49
N ARG A 749 26.76 -14.59 -35.01
CA ARG A 749 26.26 -13.39 -35.68
C ARG A 749 25.94 -12.28 -34.69
N VAL A 750 25.79 -11.06 -35.22
CA VAL A 750 25.16 -9.96 -34.47
C VAL A 750 23.64 -10.12 -34.57
N PRO A 751 22.91 -10.21 -33.45
CA PRO A 751 21.45 -10.24 -33.46
C PRO A 751 20.87 -9.01 -34.14
N ALA A 752 19.76 -9.18 -34.87
CA ALA A 752 19.05 -8.05 -35.49
C ALA A 752 18.66 -7.02 -34.43
N GLY A 753 18.84 -5.73 -34.73
CA GLY A 753 18.55 -4.64 -33.79
C GLY A 753 19.41 -4.64 -32.52
N GLN A 754 20.52 -5.37 -32.49
CA GLN A 754 21.36 -5.57 -31.28
C GLN A 754 20.55 -6.15 -30.11
N LEU A 755 19.52 -6.94 -30.40
CA LEU A 755 18.60 -7.53 -29.44
C LEU A 755 18.64 -9.06 -29.55
N ASN A 756 19.11 -9.72 -28.49
CA ASN A 756 19.13 -11.15 -28.30
C ASN A 756 17.95 -11.56 -27.42
N LEU A 757 17.02 -12.34 -27.99
CA LEU A 757 15.83 -12.85 -27.29
C LEU A 757 16.02 -14.29 -26.80
N GLY A 758 17.25 -14.81 -26.80
CA GLY A 758 17.57 -16.15 -26.34
C GLY A 758 17.44 -16.32 -24.82
N ARG A 759 17.23 -17.57 -24.41
CA ARG A 759 17.09 -18.01 -22.99
C ARG A 759 18.39 -18.13 -22.21
N ALA A 760 19.54 -17.74 -22.78
CA ALA A 760 20.80 -17.80 -22.04
C ALA A 760 20.69 -16.90 -20.80
N LYS A 761 21.08 -17.39 -19.62
CA LYS A 761 21.04 -16.58 -18.39
C LYS A 761 22.29 -15.68 -18.31
N ASP A 762 22.12 -14.46 -17.82
CA ASP A 762 23.21 -13.54 -17.51
C ASP A 762 23.83 -13.84 -16.14
N ASN A 763 24.75 -12.98 -15.68
CA ASN A 763 25.43 -13.16 -14.40
C ASN A 763 24.48 -13.05 -13.18
N ASN A 764 23.30 -12.45 -13.36
CA ASN A 764 22.26 -12.33 -12.33
C ASN A 764 21.23 -13.46 -12.46
N MET A 765 21.52 -14.52 -13.22
CA MET A 765 20.63 -15.65 -13.48
C MET A 765 19.30 -15.27 -14.16
N ARG A 766 19.20 -14.06 -14.72
CA ARG A 766 18.05 -13.59 -15.50
C ARG A 766 18.25 -13.91 -16.97
N MET A 767 17.18 -14.17 -17.71
CA MET A 767 17.28 -14.41 -19.15
C MET A 767 17.86 -13.20 -19.88
N MET A 768 18.77 -13.45 -20.82
CA MET A 768 19.37 -12.42 -21.68
C MET A 768 18.29 -11.60 -22.40
N SER A 769 17.21 -12.26 -22.83
CA SER A 769 16.06 -11.61 -23.44
C SER A 769 15.40 -10.58 -22.54
N TYR A 770 15.24 -10.89 -21.24
CA TYR A 770 14.70 -9.96 -20.25
C TYR A 770 15.62 -8.75 -20.14
N THR A 771 16.89 -8.98 -19.81
CA THR A 771 17.88 -7.92 -19.61
C THR A 771 18.03 -7.03 -20.84
N GLN A 772 17.97 -7.59 -22.06
CA GLN A 772 18.11 -6.80 -23.29
C GLN A 772 16.82 -6.11 -23.76
N LEU A 773 15.64 -6.60 -23.39
CA LEU A 773 14.39 -5.88 -23.61
C LEU A 773 14.29 -4.65 -22.70
N LEU A 774 14.77 -4.76 -21.46
CA LEU A 774 14.74 -3.69 -20.47
C LEU A 774 15.93 -2.72 -20.56
N GLY A 775 17.04 -3.14 -21.19
CA GLY A 775 18.32 -2.45 -21.14
C GLY A 775 18.55 -1.35 -22.20
N ILE A 776 18.90 -0.16 -21.70
CA ILE A 776 19.72 0.88 -22.37
C ILE A 776 21.16 0.42 -22.65
N ASN A 777 21.63 -0.62 -21.94
CA ASN A 777 22.94 -1.27 -22.10
C ASN A 777 22.85 -2.53 -22.98
N ARG A 778 22.32 -2.41 -24.19
CA ARG A 778 22.50 -3.47 -25.19
C ARG A 778 24.00 -3.61 -25.40
N ASN A 779 24.59 -4.75 -25.01
CA ASN A 779 25.97 -5.10 -25.35
C ASN A 779 26.09 -5.03 -26.87
N ARG A 780 26.62 -3.92 -27.37
CA ARG A 780 26.70 -3.65 -28.80
C ARG A 780 27.70 -4.65 -29.36
N LEU A 781 27.26 -5.59 -30.18
CA LEU A 781 28.15 -6.60 -30.76
C LEU A 781 28.57 -6.19 -32.16
N LEU A 782 29.83 -6.43 -32.49
CA LEU A 782 30.34 -6.38 -33.86
C LEU A 782 31.00 -7.70 -34.23
N LEU A 783 30.77 -8.17 -35.46
CA LEU A 783 31.53 -9.28 -36.02
C LEU A 783 32.91 -8.81 -36.48
N VAL A 784 33.96 -9.22 -35.76
CA VAL A 784 35.36 -9.07 -36.18
C VAL A 784 35.91 -10.45 -36.53
N GLY A 785 36.26 -10.67 -37.80
CA GLY A 785 36.79 -11.97 -38.25
C GLY A 785 35.84 -13.15 -38.11
N GLY A 786 34.53 -12.91 -37.97
CA GLY A 786 33.51 -13.95 -37.74
C GLY A 786 33.18 -14.22 -36.27
N THR A 787 33.78 -13.48 -35.34
CA THR A 787 33.51 -13.58 -33.89
C THR A 787 32.76 -12.33 -33.41
N PRO A 788 31.66 -12.44 -32.64
CA PRO A 788 31.01 -11.29 -32.01
C PRO A 788 31.91 -10.77 -30.89
N VAL A 789 32.24 -9.48 -30.94
CA VAL A 789 33.04 -8.79 -29.93
C VAL A 789 32.19 -7.66 -29.34
N PRO A 790 32.15 -7.51 -27.99
CA PRO A 790 31.47 -6.37 -27.37
C PRO A 790 32.14 -5.04 -27.77
N LEU A 791 31.31 -4.06 -28.11
CA LEU A 791 31.69 -2.68 -28.40
C LEU A 791 31.53 -1.88 -27.10
N TYR A 792 32.65 -1.38 -26.60
CA TYR A 792 32.65 -0.41 -25.50
C TYR A 792 32.35 0.99 -26.07
N PRO A 793 31.46 1.79 -25.45
CA PRO A 793 31.24 3.17 -25.86
C PRO A 793 32.51 4.01 -25.68
N PHE A 794 32.59 5.08 -26.46
CA PHE A 794 33.65 6.08 -26.41
C PHE A 794 33.61 6.83 -25.07
N CYS A 795 34.73 6.98 -24.38
CA CYS A 795 34.76 7.70 -23.10
C CYS A 795 34.45 9.20 -23.32
N GLU A 796 33.52 9.77 -22.55
CA GLU A 796 33.56 11.20 -22.25
C GLU A 796 34.68 11.43 -21.23
N TRP A 797 35.63 12.30 -21.57
CA TRP A 797 36.50 12.90 -20.56
C TRP A 797 35.70 14.05 -19.95
N MET A 798 35.44 13.98 -18.63
CA MET A 798 34.72 14.96 -17.81
C MET A 798 33.21 14.70 -17.60
N ASP A 799 32.87 13.71 -16.80
CA ASP A 799 32.01 13.89 -15.62
C ASP A 799 32.06 12.61 -14.78
N ASP A 800 32.21 12.75 -13.45
CA ASP A 800 32.23 11.65 -12.48
C ASP A 800 30.83 11.01 -12.35
N ASN A 801 30.33 10.38 -13.41
CA ASN A 801 29.11 9.58 -13.36
C ASN A 801 29.47 8.13 -12.93
N PRO A 802 29.05 7.68 -11.74
CA PRO A 802 29.32 6.33 -11.25
C PRO A 802 28.67 5.20 -12.07
N ASP A 803 27.72 5.52 -12.97
CA ASP A 803 27.02 4.53 -13.80
C ASP A 803 27.79 4.07 -15.05
N ILE A 804 28.97 4.65 -15.32
CA ILE A 804 29.83 4.26 -16.44
C ILE A 804 31.02 3.46 -15.88
N PRO A 805 31.18 2.16 -16.24
CA PRO A 805 32.30 1.36 -15.76
C PRO A 805 33.65 1.99 -16.14
N ALA A 806 34.58 2.07 -15.18
CA ALA A 806 35.93 2.57 -15.42
C ALA A 806 36.64 1.78 -16.54
N CYS A 807 37.00 2.46 -17.64
CA CYS A 807 37.64 1.84 -18.79
C CYS A 807 39.09 1.40 -18.48
N VAL A 808 39.48 0.21 -18.95
CA VAL A 808 40.89 -0.21 -19.04
C VAL A 808 41.49 0.40 -20.32
N MET A 809 42.24 1.49 -20.18
CA MET A 809 42.98 2.11 -21.29
C MET A 809 44.25 1.31 -21.63
N PRO A 810 44.68 1.21 -22.90
CA PRO A 810 46.02 0.74 -23.23
C PRO A 810 47.05 1.77 -22.72
N THR A 811 48.08 1.29 -22.04
CA THR A 811 49.01 2.03 -21.17
C THR A 811 50.06 2.93 -21.87
N ALA A 812 49.75 3.56 -23.00
CA ALA A 812 50.72 4.39 -23.73
C ALA A 812 50.33 5.88 -23.70
N VAL A 813 50.71 6.54 -22.61
CA VAL A 813 50.77 8.00 -22.46
C VAL A 813 52.23 8.47 -22.60
N ASP A 814 52.45 9.73 -23.00
CA ASP A 814 53.79 10.32 -22.97
C ASP A 814 54.19 10.80 -21.56
N ALA A 815 55.31 11.51 -21.46
CA ALA A 815 55.87 11.93 -20.18
C ALA A 815 55.04 13.01 -19.46
N ASP A 816 54.03 13.57 -20.12
CA ASP A 816 53.13 14.60 -19.61
C ASP A 816 51.69 14.06 -19.39
N ASP A 817 51.49 12.74 -19.42
CA ASP A 817 50.21 12.02 -19.29
C ASP A 817 49.22 12.22 -20.47
N ASP A 818 49.70 12.75 -21.60
CA ASP A 818 48.91 12.89 -22.83
C ASP A 818 48.90 11.59 -23.65
N LEU A 819 47.75 11.27 -24.26
CA LEU A 819 47.59 10.07 -25.10
C LEU A 819 48.39 10.18 -26.41
N ILE A 820 49.27 9.22 -26.69
CA ILE A 820 50.10 9.24 -27.90
C ILE A 820 49.26 8.83 -29.13
N CYS A 821 48.76 9.80 -29.91
CA CYS A 821 47.98 9.57 -31.14
C CYS A 821 48.60 10.15 -32.43
N SER A 822 49.91 10.38 -32.45
CA SER A 822 50.62 11.01 -33.57
C SER A 822 50.66 10.21 -34.89
N GLU A 823 50.21 8.95 -34.87
CA GLU A 823 50.18 8.07 -36.05
C GLU A 823 48.83 8.06 -36.81
N PHE A 824 47.79 8.72 -36.29
CA PHE A 824 46.44 8.71 -36.86
C PHE A 824 45.95 10.12 -37.24
N ASN A 825 45.37 10.26 -38.44
CA ASN A 825 44.71 11.50 -38.87
C ASN A 825 43.35 11.19 -39.54
N PRO A 826 42.21 11.59 -38.93
CA PRO A 826 42.10 12.32 -37.66
C PRO A 826 42.36 11.44 -36.43
N CYS A 827 42.65 12.07 -35.29
CA CYS A 827 42.81 11.39 -34.00
C CYS A 827 41.47 10.79 -33.58
N PRO A 828 41.40 9.48 -33.27
CA PRO A 828 40.14 8.83 -32.95
C PRO A 828 39.59 9.19 -31.58
N PHE A 829 40.22 10.07 -30.79
CA PHE A 829 39.78 10.48 -29.43
C PHE A 829 39.48 11.99 -29.33
N GLU A 830 39.36 12.68 -30.46
CA GLU A 830 39.00 14.11 -30.49
C GLU A 830 37.48 14.28 -30.29
N GLU A 831 37.09 15.19 -29.39
CA GLU A 831 35.72 15.48 -28.99
C GLU A 831 34.81 15.74 -30.21
N GLN A 832 33.80 14.89 -30.43
CA GLN A 832 32.70 15.20 -31.35
C GLN A 832 31.50 15.72 -30.58
N ASP A 833 31.00 16.87 -31.04
CA ASP A 833 29.85 17.62 -30.54
C ASP A 833 28.65 16.71 -30.15
N LYS A 834 28.08 16.92 -28.95
CA LYS A 834 27.03 16.11 -28.27
C LYS A 834 25.67 16.03 -29.01
N THR A 835 25.61 16.38 -30.29
CA THR A 835 24.38 16.44 -31.10
C THR A 835 23.99 15.11 -31.77
N LEU A 836 24.72 14.02 -31.53
CA LEU A 836 24.54 12.72 -32.21
C LEU A 836 23.51 11.76 -31.57
N VAL A 837 22.82 12.15 -30.50
CA VAL A 837 21.78 11.30 -29.88
C VAL A 837 20.60 11.03 -30.83
N ASP A 838 20.44 11.85 -31.87
CA ASP A 838 19.36 11.77 -32.86
C ASP A 838 19.84 11.41 -34.29
N ALA A 839 21.09 10.96 -34.44
CA ALA A 839 21.65 10.64 -35.74
C ALA A 839 21.33 9.20 -36.18
N THR A 840 20.96 9.01 -37.45
CA THR A 840 20.73 7.69 -38.07
C THR A 840 21.98 6.81 -38.19
N VAL A 841 23.17 7.34 -37.87
CA VAL A 841 24.48 6.67 -37.96
C VAL A 841 25.38 7.14 -36.81
N VAL A 842 26.00 6.20 -36.09
CA VAL A 842 26.99 6.46 -35.02
C VAL A 842 28.38 6.00 -35.48
N GLN A 843 29.42 6.76 -35.12
CA GLN A 843 30.82 6.43 -35.41
C GLN A 843 31.43 5.68 -34.21
N ILE A 844 31.98 4.49 -34.43
CA ILE A 844 32.54 3.59 -33.39
C ILE A 844 33.96 3.14 -33.73
N LEU A 845 34.78 2.77 -32.73
CA LEU A 845 36.11 2.19 -32.93
C LEU A 845 36.07 0.66 -32.86
N VAL A 846 36.72 -0.01 -33.80
CA VAL A 846 36.79 -1.48 -33.91
C VAL A 846 38.24 -1.91 -33.93
N LEU A 847 38.63 -2.89 -33.10
CA LEU A 847 39.98 -3.44 -33.13
C LEU A 847 40.21 -4.20 -34.44
N ASP A 848 41.25 -3.81 -35.18
CA ASP A 848 41.72 -4.54 -36.36
C ASP A 848 42.27 -5.91 -35.91
N GLY A 849 41.68 -6.99 -36.43
CA GLY A 849 42.04 -8.37 -36.09
C GLY A 849 43.46 -8.79 -36.47
N THR A 850 44.20 -7.94 -37.19
CA THR A 850 45.60 -8.18 -37.59
C THR A 850 46.60 -7.40 -36.73
N THR A 851 46.20 -6.21 -36.26
CA THR A 851 47.11 -5.26 -35.58
C THR A 851 46.74 -4.99 -34.12
N GLY A 852 45.52 -5.33 -33.70
CA GLY A 852 45.00 -5.06 -32.35
C GLY A 852 44.72 -3.58 -32.08
N LEU A 853 44.72 -2.73 -33.10
CA LEU A 853 44.53 -1.27 -32.98
C LEU A 853 43.09 -0.86 -33.30
N PRO A 854 42.51 0.15 -32.61
CA PRO A 854 41.16 0.64 -32.86
C PRO A 854 41.05 1.46 -34.16
N VAL A 855 40.07 1.14 -35.01
CA VAL A 855 39.80 1.78 -36.31
C VAL A 855 38.36 2.29 -36.37
N PRO A 856 38.10 3.55 -36.79
CA PRO A 856 36.75 4.11 -36.81
C PRO A 856 35.87 3.51 -37.93
N ARG A 857 34.62 3.20 -37.60
CA ARG A 857 33.57 2.72 -38.51
C ARG A 857 32.25 3.42 -38.23
N ASN A 858 31.54 3.77 -39.31
CA ASN A 858 30.18 4.29 -39.25
C ASN A 858 29.19 3.13 -39.26
N ILE A 859 28.33 3.03 -38.25
CA ILE A 859 27.24 2.04 -38.17
C ILE A 859 25.88 2.73 -38.06
N PRO A 860 24.80 2.22 -38.67
CA PRO A 860 23.46 2.73 -38.45
C PRO A 860 23.12 2.73 -36.95
N ASN A 861 22.50 3.81 -36.45
CA ASN A 861 22.14 3.93 -35.04
C ASN A 861 20.96 3.01 -34.70
N PRO A 862 21.16 1.90 -33.97
CA PRO A 862 20.08 0.95 -33.67
C PRO A 862 19.17 1.44 -32.53
N LEU A 863 19.55 2.51 -31.81
CA LEU A 863 18.85 3.02 -30.62
C LEU A 863 17.53 3.72 -30.92
N ALA A 864 17.18 3.95 -32.19
CA ALA A 864 15.89 4.52 -32.57
C ALA A 864 14.70 3.55 -32.41
N LEU A 865 14.96 2.27 -32.06
CA LEU A 865 13.92 1.27 -31.77
C LEU A 865 13.70 1.19 -30.25
N GLY A 866 12.72 1.97 -29.78
CA GLY A 866 12.39 2.14 -28.37
C GLY A 866 12.35 0.84 -27.57
N GLY A 867 13.04 0.83 -26.42
CA GLY A 867 12.91 -0.23 -25.42
C GLY A 867 11.49 -0.30 -24.85
N VAL A 868 11.19 -1.37 -24.12
CA VAL A 868 9.93 -1.44 -23.37
C VAL A 868 10.04 -0.65 -22.07
N VAL A 869 8.99 0.09 -21.74
CA VAL A 869 8.87 0.82 -20.48
C VAL A 869 7.87 0.04 -19.63
N GLY A 870 8.30 -0.44 -18.48
CA GLY A 870 7.38 -1.04 -17.51
C GLY A 870 6.71 0.04 -16.67
N GLY A 871 5.54 -0.28 -16.14
CA GLY A 871 4.54 0.66 -15.65
C GLY A 871 3.76 1.35 -16.78
N ASP A 872 4.19 1.20 -18.04
CA ASP A 872 3.63 1.95 -19.17
C ASP A 872 3.62 1.14 -20.49
N ALA A 873 2.72 0.15 -20.59
CA ALA A 873 2.50 -0.56 -21.85
C ALA A 873 2.02 0.38 -22.98
N ASN A 874 1.33 1.47 -22.63
CA ASN A 874 0.82 2.43 -23.60
C ASN A 874 1.95 3.26 -24.24
N GLY A 875 2.94 3.70 -23.44
CA GLY A 875 4.18 4.32 -23.90
C GLY A 875 5.09 3.36 -24.67
N SER A 876 4.91 2.05 -24.48
CA SER A 876 5.58 1.00 -25.26
C SER A 876 4.98 0.78 -26.67
N ALA A 877 4.22 1.75 -27.22
CA ALA A 877 3.64 1.69 -28.57
C ALA A 877 4.67 1.44 -29.67
N GLY A 878 5.91 1.91 -29.50
CA GLY A 878 7.03 1.60 -30.41
C GLY A 878 7.36 0.11 -30.46
N PHE A 879 7.30 -0.60 -29.34
CA PHE A 879 7.46 -2.06 -29.30
C PHE A 879 6.28 -2.74 -30.00
N PHE A 880 5.05 -2.46 -29.56
CA PHE A 880 3.86 -3.11 -30.10
C PHE A 880 3.67 -2.84 -31.61
N GLY A 881 3.96 -1.62 -32.07
CA GLY A 881 3.88 -1.21 -33.47
C GLY A 881 5.00 -1.78 -34.36
N ASN A 882 6.18 -2.07 -33.81
CA ASN A 882 7.34 -2.58 -34.56
C ASN A 882 7.57 -4.10 -34.45
N THR A 883 6.72 -4.85 -33.75
CA THR A 883 6.82 -6.33 -33.60
C THR A 883 6.54 -7.14 -34.88
N HIS A 884 6.69 -6.52 -36.06
CA HIS A 884 6.49 -7.12 -37.39
C HIS A 884 5.14 -7.83 -37.57
N ASN A 885 4.11 -7.48 -36.77
CA ASN A 885 2.80 -8.14 -36.69
C ASN A 885 2.85 -9.65 -36.39
N LEU A 886 3.92 -10.15 -35.76
CA LEU A 886 4.12 -11.58 -35.51
C LEU A 886 3.36 -12.08 -34.29
N LEU A 887 3.21 -11.23 -33.27
CA LEU A 887 2.45 -11.53 -32.06
C LEU A 887 0.96 -11.34 -32.34
N ASN A 888 0.14 -12.32 -31.99
CA ASN A 888 -1.31 -12.15 -32.02
C ASN A 888 -1.79 -11.29 -30.84
N GLN A 889 -3.05 -10.85 -30.87
CA GLN A 889 -3.60 -9.97 -29.82
C GLN A 889 -3.62 -10.59 -28.42
N HIS A 890 -3.75 -11.92 -28.32
CA HIS A 890 -3.76 -12.65 -27.05
C HIS A 890 -2.36 -12.69 -26.42
N GLU A 891 -1.32 -12.85 -27.24
CA GLU A 891 0.08 -12.77 -26.81
C GLU A 891 0.45 -11.32 -26.42
N ARG A 892 -0.07 -10.32 -27.15
CA ARG A 892 0.17 -8.91 -26.80
C ARG A 892 -0.49 -8.51 -25.48
N LYS A 893 -1.66 -9.06 -25.14
CA LYS A 893 -2.27 -8.90 -23.80
C LYS A 893 -1.30 -9.32 -22.71
N LEU A 894 -0.74 -10.53 -22.81
CA LEU A 894 0.20 -11.06 -21.81
C LEU A 894 1.45 -10.16 -21.66
N ILE A 895 1.96 -9.63 -22.76
CA ILE A 895 3.09 -8.69 -22.71
C ILE A 895 2.67 -7.34 -22.10
N SER A 896 1.48 -6.82 -22.42
CA SER A 896 0.97 -5.59 -21.79
C SER A 896 0.81 -5.75 -20.29
N GLU A 897 0.30 -6.89 -19.82
CA GLU A 897 0.19 -7.21 -18.40
C GLU A 897 1.55 -7.20 -17.73
N TRP A 898 2.51 -7.90 -18.31
CA TRP A 898 3.88 -7.91 -17.80
C TRP A 898 4.47 -6.49 -17.72
N LEU A 899 4.30 -5.68 -18.76
CA LEU A 899 4.82 -4.31 -18.78
C LEU A 899 4.14 -3.44 -17.73
N ASP A 900 2.81 -3.44 -17.65
CA ASP A 900 2.06 -2.64 -16.69
C ASP A 900 2.34 -3.06 -15.22
N LEU A 901 2.69 -4.32 -14.98
CA LEU A 901 3.16 -4.83 -13.68
C LEU A 901 4.66 -4.55 -13.47
N ASN A 902 5.10 -3.34 -13.81
CA ASN A 902 6.49 -2.90 -13.67
C ASN A 902 7.53 -3.85 -14.24
N ARG A 903 7.18 -4.61 -15.30
CA ARG A 903 8.10 -5.49 -16.05
C ARG A 903 8.87 -6.46 -15.16
N ASN A 904 8.32 -6.84 -14.00
CA ASN A 904 9.01 -7.70 -13.03
C ASN A 904 9.36 -9.06 -13.64
N TYR A 905 10.50 -9.63 -13.25
CA TYR A 905 10.89 -10.97 -13.71
C TYR A 905 9.92 -12.04 -13.19
N TYR A 906 9.43 -11.83 -11.96
CA TYR A 906 8.27 -12.48 -11.36
C TYR A 906 7.38 -11.39 -10.73
N ASN A 907 6.09 -11.37 -11.01
CA ASN A 907 5.18 -10.43 -10.35
C ASN A 907 4.61 -10.96 -9.02
N ASN A 908 4.78 -12.25 -8.73
CA ASN A 908 4.70 -12.85 -7.40
C ASN A 908 5.63 -14.06 -7.36
N PRO A 909 6.65 -14.09 -6.48
CA PRO A 909 7.54 -15.24 -6.38
C PRO A 909 6.91 -16.45 -5.68
N PHE A 910 5.88 -16.32 -4.84
CA PHE A 910 5.33 -17.40 -4.00
C PHE A 910 4.38 -18.38 -4.71
N ASP A 911 4.33 -18.39 -6.03
CA ASP A 911 3.48 -19.31 -6.79
C ASP A 911 4.15 -20.66 -7.02
N LEU A 912 3.60 -21.70 -6.37
CA LEU A 912 4.05 -23.09 -6.48
C LEU A 912 3.67 -23.74 -7.82
N ALA A 913 2.84 -23.08 -8.65
CA ALA A 913 2.25 -23.66 -9.86
C ALA A 913 3.15 -23.60 -11.11
N ILE A 914 4.47 -23.71 -10.93
CA ILE A 914 5.43 -23.74 -12.03
C ILE A 914 5.92 -25.19 -12.24
N PRO A 915 5.59 -25.84 -13.38
CA PRO A 915 5.89 -27.26 -13.65
C PRO A 915 7.36 -27.65 -13.80
#